data_AF-A0A7J7FYQ2-F1
#
_entry.id   AF-A0A7J7FYQ2-F1
#
_cell.length_a   1.000
_cell.length_b   1.000
_cell.length_c   1.000
_cell.angle_alpha   90.00
_cell.angle_beta   90.00
_cell.angle_gamma   90.00
#
_symmetry.space_group_name_H-M   'P 1'
#
loop_
_entity.id
_entity.type
_entity.pdbx_description
1 polymer ?
#
loop_
_entity_poly.entity_id
_entity_poly.type
_entity_poly.pdbx_seq_one_letter_code
_entity_poly.pdbx_strand_id
1 'polypeptide(L)'
;MEVKALLNSRWWGNISSRYHCEFTTITCNEAGSVIGIDLSHDQFLRKKLDDLNWSSLPNLQCLVFRYSNLTGVIPDEIGTLSSLTYLDLSYNNLIGSFLPITLGNLTQLTHLDISGNYINGSIPTELETLKNLVVLDTSKNNLTGSIPSCIGQLTNLTSLHLYSNQLGGSIPLQIGSLMNLVEMNMGLNNLQGSIPPEIGNLAHLILLDLSHNLLTGQIPSSLGQLMNLNSLYLSANQIDGTIPPELGDLPRLGDLDLSSNQLSGYMPNFQITSAIQYLELSQNQLSGTLPKKLEQLGYLKHLGLSNNYLSGTIPTGLASLPRLVYLNLSHNDLSGEIPSGLHFSVWWRSVDLSHNALEGQIPRRSQDARPENKALMLNLLICLPPIAIFLALVVFMFFYWAKAKNNKSVQRVIKNGDMCSIWNYDGKIAYDDIIAATNDFDIRHCIGTGGYGSVYRAQLPNGKVFALKKLHRFEAEDPAFDKSFRNEVQMLTKVRHRNIVKLYGFCLHNRCMFLVYEYLERGSLFYALSIDAEAVKLEWTRRLNIAKETAHALSYMHHDCNPPIVHRDITSTNILLNSEFTAFVSDFGTARMFSECLFCAELAYTMVATEKCDVYSFGMVALETIMGRHPKELLSLLASTSAQNIMLNDVLDPRLLPPVDPLVAGNVVLVAALAFACLHSEPRSRPTMLHVSQKLLPHRNRRPLATLLHSISLCELRNQEMDFIQ
;
A
#
# COMPACT_ATOMS: atom_id res chain seq x y z
N MET A 1 -29.83 26.72 -10.27
CA MET A 1 -29.12 26.21 -11.47
C MET A 1 -28.32 24.96 -11.11
N GLU A 2 -27.54 25.00 -10.04
CA GLU A 2 -26.83 23.86 -9.42
C GLU A 2 -27.66 22.57 -9.35
N VAL A 3 -28.85 22.60 -8.71
CA VAL A 3 -29.75 21.43 -8.61
C VAL A 3 -30.08 20.83 -9.97
N LYS A 4 -30.33 21.67 -10.98
CA LYS A 4 -30.64 21.22 -12.34
C LYS A 4 -29.43 20.57 -12.99
N ALA A 5 -28.22 21.07 -12.76
CA ALA A 5 -26.99 20.47 -13.26
C ALA A 5 -26.70 19.11 -12.61
N LEU A 6 -26.84 19.02 -11.27
CA LEU A 6 -26.68 17.77 -10.52
C LEU A 6 -27.72 16.71 -10.94
N LEU A 7 -28.95 17.13 -11.21
CA LEU A 7 -30.01 16.27 -11.74
C LEU A 7 -29.70 15.78 -13.16
N ASN A 8 -29.31 16.70 -14.03
CA ASN A 8 -29.08 16.42 -15.43
C ASN A 8 -27.85 15.53 -15.66
N SER A 9 -26.84 15.62 -14.79
CA SER A 9 -25.69 14.71 -14.84
C SER A 9 -26.10 13.27 -14.58
N ARG A 10 -27.24 13.05 -13.91
CA ARG A 10 -27.72 11.74 -13.42
C ARG A 10 -26.75 11.13 -12.43
N TRP A 11 -25.87 11.94 -11.84
CA TRP A 11 -24.86 11.40 -10.98
C TRP A 11 -25.41 10.97 -9.62
N TRP A 12 -26.45 11.63 -9.16
CA TRP A 12 -27.02 11.41 -7.82
C TRP A 12 -28.42 10.79 -7.87
N GLY A 13 -28.76 10.05 -8.94
CA GLY A 13 -30.10 9.49 -9.14
C GLY A 13 -31.18 10.58 -9.28
N ASN A 14 -32.43 10.25 -8.97
CA ASN A 14 -33.53 11.23 -8.93
C ASN A 14 -33.40 12.11 -7.67
N ILE A 15 -32.56 13.15 -7.71
CA ILE A 15 -32.53 14.18 -6.66
C ILE A 15 -33.93 14.78 -6.54
N SER A 16 -34.59 14.62 -5.40
CA SER A 16 -35.74 15.48 -5.07
C SER A 16 -35.25 16.92 -5.06
N SER A 17 -35.86 17.79 -5.88
CA SER A 17 -35.41 19.15 -6.19
C SER A 17 -35.28 20.11 -5.00
N ARG A 18 -35.49 19.67 -3.77
CA ARG A 18 -35.47 20.47 -2.53
C ARG A 18 -34.29 20.23 -1.59
N TYR A 19 -33.44 19.22 -1.81
CA TYR A 19 -32.51 18.75 -0.78
C TYR A 19 -31.08 18.41 -1.28
N HIS A 20 -30.56 19.09 -2.30
CA HIS A 20 -29.21 18.79 -2.83
C HIS A 20 -28.09 18.95 -1.78
N CYS A 21 -28.27 19.86 -0.81
CA CYS A 21 -27.34 20.07 0.30
C CYS A 21 -27.46 19.03 1.43
N GLU A 22 -28.44 18.13 1.39
CA GLU A 22 -28.57 17.04 2.37
C GLU A 22 -27.83 15.76 1.94
N PHE A 23 -27.29 15.74 0.71
CA PHE A 23 -26.51 14.61 0.22
C PHE A 23 -25.16 14.56 0.92
N THR A 24 -24.78 13.40 1.45
CA THR A 24 -23.51 13.21 2.17
C THR A 24 -22.27 13.49 1.34
N THR A 25 -22.40 13.48 0.01
CA THR A 25 -21.34 13.74 -0.96
C THR A 25 -21.28 15.20 -1.41
N ILE A 26 -22.22 16.05 -0.98
CA ILE A 26 -22.34 17.45 -1.40
C ILE A 26 -22.29 18.33 -0.16
N THR A 27 -21.36 19.28 -0.14
CA THR A 27 -21.28 20.31 0.90
C THR A 27 -21.76 21.63 0.32
N CYS A 28 -22.64 22.32 1.05
CA CYS A 28 -23.12 23.64 0.71
C CYS A 28 -22.70 24.69 1.74
N ASN A 29 -22.60 25.94 1.32
CA ASN A 29 -22.46 27.08 2.24
C ASN A 29 -23.81 27.46 2.89
N GLU A 30 -23.78 28.45 3.79
CA GLU A 30 -24.99 28.95 4.51
C GLU A 30 -26.09 29.45 3.57
N ALA A 31 -25.74 29.90 2.35
CA ALA A 31 -26.70 30.33 1.33
C ALA A 31 -27.28 29.17 0.51
N GLY A 32 -26.89 27.91 0.80
CA GLY A 32 -27.36 26.72 0.10
C GLY A 32 -26.69 26.47 -1.27
N SER A 33 -25.58 27.16 -1.56
CA SER A 33 -24.80 26.96 -2.79
C SER A 33 -23.74 25.88 -2.59
N VAL A 34 -23.56 25.01 -3.59
CA VAL A 34 -22.60 23.90 -3.55
C VAL A 34 -21.17 24.43 -3.54
N ILE A 35 -20.42 24.06 -2.49
CA ILE A 35 -19.01 24.41 -2.31
C ILE A 35 -18.08 23.19 -2.29
N GLY A 36 -18.62 22.00 -2.05
CA GLY A 36 -17.84 20.76 -2.02
C GLY A 36 -18.58 19.61 -2.67
N ILE A 37 -17.87 18.79 -3.44
CA ILE A 37 -18.36 17.51 -3.93
C ILE A 37 -17.29 16.44 -3.68
N ASP A 38 -17.67 15.38 -2.97
CA ASP A 38 -16.81 14.23 -2.70
C ASP A 38 -17.55 12.93 -3.03
N LEU A 39 -17.14 12.24 -4.10
CA LEU A 39 -17.63 10.92 -4.50
C LEU A 39 -16.59 9.81 -4.34
N SER A 40 -15.56 10.02 -3.52
CA SER A 40 -14.51 9.02 -3.26
C SER A 40 -15.05 7.66 -2.77
N HIS A 41 -16.27 7.65 -2.23
CA HIS A 41 -16.93 6.46 -1.67
C HIS A 41 -18.00 5.84 -2.58
N ASP A 42 -18.19 6.35 -3.80
CA ASP A 42 -19.20 5.86 -4.76
C ASP A 42 -18.53 5.22 -5.99
N GLN A 43 -18.15 3.94 -5.84
CA GLN A 43 -17.37 3.18 -6.83
C GLN A 43 -18.17 2.77 -8.10
N PHE A 44 -19.46 3.10 -8.19
CA PHE A 44 -20.37 2.40 -9.11
C PHE A 44 -20.70 3.12 -10.42
N LEU A 45 -19.89 4.09 -10.82
CA LEU A 45 -20.34 5.03 -11.82
C LEU A 45 -19.33 5.14 -12.96
N ARG A 46 -19.59 4.44 -14.06
CA ARG A 46 -18.96 4.72 -15.37
C ARG A 46 -19.47 6.07 -15.90
N LYS A 47 -19.12 7.15 -15.20
CA LYS A 47 -19.48 8.52 -15.53
C LYS A 47 -18.36 9.20 -16.28
N LYS A 48 -18.73 10.18 -17.06
CA LYS A 48 -17.80 11.11 -17.69
C LYS A 48 -17.94 12.45 -16.99
N LEU A 49 -16.83 13.13 -16.73
CA LEU A 49 -16.84 14.47 -16.16
C LEU A 49 -17.71 15.44 -16.99
N ASP A 50 -17.79 15.23 -18.31
CA ASP A 50 -18.61 16.00 -19.26
C ASP A 50 -20.12 15.87 -19.02
N ASP A 51 -20.57 14.86 -18.27
CA ASP A 51 -22.00 14.69 -17.96
C ASP A 51 -22.50 15.79 -17.01
N LEU A 52 -21.62 16.42 -16.23
CA LEU A 52 -21.96 17.48 -15.30
C LEU A 52 -21.66 18.86 -15.90
N ASN A 53 -22.66 19.75 -15.90
CA ASN A 53 -22.45 21.12 -16.34
C ASN A 53 -21.74 21.96 -15.26
N TRP A 54 -20.40 21.99 -15.32
CA TRP A 54 -19.52 22.68 -14.37
C TRP A 54 -19.81 24.17 -14.23
N SER A 55 -20.20 24.85 -15.31
CA SER A 55 -20.56 26.28 -15.28
C SER A 55 -21.72 26.60 -14.34
N SER A 56 -22.51 25.59 -13.95
CA SER A 56 -23.62 25.75 -13.01
C SER A 56 -23.19 25.70 -11.54
N LEU A 57 -21.92 25.45 -11.22
CA LEU A 57 -21.36 25.30 -9.86
C LEU A 57 -20.26 26.35 -9.58
N PRO A 58 -20.54 27.67 -9.68
CA PRO A 58 -19.51 28.71 -9.67
C PRO A 58 -18.78 28.88 -8.32
N ASN A 59 -19.37 28.39 -7.22
CA ASN A 59 -18.82 28.51 -5.87
C ASN A 59 -18.09 27.23 -5.41
N LEU A 60 -17.86 26.27 -6.31
CA LEU A 60 -17.20 25.02 -5.95
C LEU A 60 -15.75 25.26 -5.53
N GLN A 61 -15.40 24.82 -4.32
CA GLN A 61 -14.09 24.99 -3.70
C GLN A 61 -13.33 23.66 -3.56
N CYS A 62 -14.05 22.55 -3.40
CA CYS A 62 -13.48 21.23 -3.21
C CYS A 62 -14.17 20.21 -4.14
N LEU A 63 -13.37 19.47 -4.92
CA LEU A 63 -13.84 18.43 -5.81
C LEU A 63 -12.97 17.18 -5.66
N VAL A 64 -13.57 16.09 -5.18
CA VAL A 64 -12.86 14.84 -4.85
C VAL A 64 -13.58 13.66 -5.47
N PHE A 65 -12.97 13.04 -6.48
CA PHE A 65 -13.47 11.85 -7.17
C PHE A 65 -12.44 10.72 -7.20
N ARG A 66 -11.84 10.42 -6.06
CA ARG A 66 -10.83 9.38 -5.96
C ARG A 66 -11.42 7.97 -6.10
N TYR A 67 -10.80 7.08 -6.86
CA TYR A 67 -11.28 5.70 -7.08
C TYR A 67 -12.74 5.59 -7.59
N SER A 68 -13.24 6.62 -8.28
CA SER A 68 -14.63 6.69 -8.74
C SER A 68 -14.87 6.04 -10.11
N ASN A 69 -13.88 5.35 -10.68
CA ASN A 69 -13.95 4.69 -12.00
C ASN A 69 -14.38 5.65 -13.13
N LEU A 70 -14.09 6.94 -13.01
CA LEU A 70 -14.37 7.95 -14.04
C LEU A 70 -13.69 7.59 -15.35
N THR A 71 -14.32 7.96 -16.45
CA THR A 71 -13.83 7.72 -17.82
C THR A 71 -13.96 8.98 -18.65
N GLY A 72 -13.33 9.02 -19.83
CA GLY A 72 -13.36 10.19 -20.70
C GLY A 72 -12.23 11.16 -20.38
N VAL A 73 -12.37 12.40 -20.83
CA VAL A 73 -11.37 13.46 -20.67
C VAL A 73 -11.72 14.37 -19.50
N ILE A 74 -10.76 15.19 -19.06
CA ILE A 74 -11.02 16.31 -18.14
C ILE A 74 -11.54 17.48 -18.99
N PRO A 75 -12.82 17.90 -18.86
CA PRO A 75 -13.41 18.96 -19.67
C PRO A 75 -12.77 20.33 -19.42
N ASP A 76 -12.67 21.15 -20.47
CA ASP A 76 -12.20 22.54 -20.42
C ASP A 76 -13.01 23.37 -19.41
N GLU A 77 -14.30 23.06 -19.25
CA GLU A 77 -15.22 23.75 -18.35
C GLU A 77 -14.82 23.68 -16.88
N ILE A 78 -14.01 22.69 -16.46
CA ILE A 78 -13.46 22.67 -15.09
C ILE A 78 -12.61 23.92 -14.83
N GLY A 79 -11.93 24.45 -15.84
CA GLY A 79 -11.17 25.71 -15.75
C GLY A 79 -12.04 26.95 -15.50
N THR A 80 -13.37 26.85 -15.55
CA THR A 80 -14.29 27.96 -15.21
C THR A 80 -14.57 28.07 -13.71
N LEU A 81 -14.17 27.07 -12.91
CA LEU A 81 -14.43 26.98 -11.48
C LEU A 81 -13.44 27.84 -10.68
N SER A 82 -13.48 29.15 -10.84
CA SER A 82 -12.50 30.09 -10.26
C SER A 82 -12.35 30.06 -8.74
N SER A 83 -13.34 29.50 -8.02
CA SER A 83 -13.30 29.32 -6.56
C SER A 83 -12.60 28.02 -6.12
N LEU A 84 -12.19 27.15 -7.05
CA LEU A 84 -11.68 25.83 -6.73
C LEU A 84 -10.30 25.91 -6.05
N THR A 85 -10.20 25.28 -4.88
CA THR A 85 -8.99 25.24 -4.05
C THR A 85 -8.39 23.84 -3.94
N TYR A 86 -9.23 22.80 -4.09
CA TYR A 86 -8.85 21.40 -3.96
C TYR A 86 -9.47 20.58 -5.09
N LEU A 87 -8.63 19.93 -5.90
CA LEU A 87 -9.04 19.06 -7.00
C LEU A 87 -8.30 17.72 -6.90
N ASP A 88 -9.04 16.65 -6.61
CA ASP A 88 -8.55 15.27 -6.60
C ASP A 88 -9.41 14.43 -7.56
N LEU A 89 -8.79 13.98 -8.65
CA LEU A 89 -9.35 13.04 -9.64
C LEU A 89 -8.51 11.76 -9.71
N SER A 90 -7.79 11.43 -8.65
CA SER A 90 -6.81 10.36 -8.62
C SER A 90 -7.44 8.96 -8.75
N TYR A 91 -6.67 8.03 -9.29
CA TYR A 91 -7.03 6.63 -9.45
C TYR A 91 -8.37 6.39 -10.17
N ASN A 92 -8.52 7.02 -11.34
CA ASN A 92 -9.65 6.79 -12.25
C ASN A 92 -9.17 6.18 -13.59
N ASN A 93 -10.02 6.19 -14.62
CA ASN A 93 -9.66 5.82 -15.99
C ASN A 93 -9.72 7.04 -16.92
N LEU A 94 -9.34 8.22 -16.45
CA LEU A 94 -9.32 9.43 -17.26
C LEU A 94 -8.25 9.30 -18.35
N ILE A 95 -8.57 9.77 -19.56
CA ILE A 95 -7.72 9.76 -20.75
C ILE A 95 -7.60 11.19 -21.31
N GLY A 96 -6.89 11.33 -22.43
CA GLY A 96 -6.75 12.60 -23.14
C GLY A 96 -5.44 13.32 -22.82
N SER A 97 -5.22 14.44 -23.49
CA SER A 97 -4.04 15.27 -23.30
C SER A 97 -4.00 15.87 -21.89
N PHE A 98 -2.80 16.10 -21.40
CA PHE A 98 -2.52 16.50 -20.04
C PHE A 98 -3.03 17.90 -19.79
N LEU A 99 -4.13 17.92 -19.03
CA LEU A 99 -4.89 19.04 -18.53
C LEU A 99 -5.32 20.03 -19.62
N PRO A 100 -6.60 20.42 -19.67
CA PRO A 100 -6.99 21.51 -20.55
C PRO A 100 -6.25 22.79 -20.16
N ILE A 101 -5.82 23.58 -21.15
CA ILE A 101 -5.12 24.87 -20.96
C ILE A 101 -5.89 25.78 -19.98
N THR A 102 -7.22 25.63 -19.95
CA THR A 102 -8.11 26.37 -19.06
C THR A 102 -7.87 26.12 -17.57
N LEU A 103 -7.15 25.07 -17.17
CA LEU A 103 -6.84 24.80 -15.77
C LEU A 103 -5.91 25.87 -15.18
N GLY A 104 -5.12 26.55 -16.00
CA GLY A 104 -4.37 27.74 -15.59
C GLY A 104 -5.25 28.90 -15.09
N ASN A 105 -6.57 28.85 -15.29
CA ASN A 105 -7.47 29.86 -14.73
C ASN A 105 -7.80 29.61 -13.24
N LEU A 106 -7.49 28.43 -12.69
CA LEU A 106 -7.82 28.03 -11.31
C LEU A 106 -6.83 28.60 -10.30
N THR A 107 -6.62 29.91 -10.32
CA THR A 107 -5.58 30.60 -9.54
C THR A 107 -5.67 30.43 -8.01
N GLN A 108 -6.81 29.97 -7.49
CA GLN A 108 -7.03 29.66 -6.07
C GLN A 108 -6.61 28.23 -5.68
N LEU A 109 -6.22 27.40 -6.65
CA LEU A 109 -5.92 25.99 -6.43
C LEU A 109 -4.66 25.81 -5.56
N THR A 110 -4.81 25.01 -4.50
CA THR A 110 -3.75 24.65 -3.55
C THR A 110 -3.35 23.19 -3.67
N HIS A 111 -4.28 22.33 -4.10
CA HIS A 111 -4.08 20.90 -4.25
C HIS A 111 -4.61 20.43 -5.61
N LEU A 112 -3.73 19.82 -6.40
CA LEU A 112 -4.06 19.17 -7.67
C LEU A 112 -3.50 17.75 -7.68
N ASP A 113 -4.39 16.78 -7.56
CA ASP A 113 -4.06 15.36 -7.71
C ASP A 113 -4.89 14.76 -8.87
N ILE A 114 -4.19 14.29 -9.90
CA ILE A 114 -4.76 13.54 -11.03
C ILE A 114 -4.01 12.22 -11.25
N SER A 115 -3.32 11.74 -10.23
CA SER A 115 -2.46 10.57 -10.27
C SER A 115 -3.22 9.28 -10.59
N GLY A 116 -2.55 8.25 -11.10
CA GLY A 116 -3.17 6.93 -11.31
C GLY A 116 -4.27 6.94 -12.37
N ASN A 117 -4.06 7.62 -13.48
CA ASN A 117 -4.98 7.68 -14.62
C ASN A 117 -4.26 7.24 -15.92
N TYR A 118 -4.91 7.41 -17.08
CA TYR A 118 -4.33 7.14 -18.40
C TYR A 118 -4.12 8.45 -19.21
N ILE A 119 -3.88 9.56 -18.52
CA ILE A 119 -3.68 10.88 -19.13
C ILE A 119 -2.36 10.90 -19.89
N ASN A 120 -2.34 11.44 -21.10
CA ASN A 120 -1.16 11.52 -21.98
C ASN A 120 -0.82 12.97 -22.36
N GLY A 121 0.19 13.20 -23.18
CA GLY A 121 0.58 14.58 -23.54
C GLY A 121 1.51 15.23 -22.50
N SER A 122 1.83 16.51 -22.71
CA SER A 122 2.88 17.22 -21.96
C SER A 122 2.35 18.16 -20.89
N ILE A 123 3.16 18.40 -19.86
CA ILE A 123 2.90 19.40 -18.82
C ILE A 123 2.80 20.81 -19.41
N PRO A 124 1.62 21.50 -19.42
CA PRO A 124 1.49 22.81 -20.05
C PRO A 124 2.20 23.86 -19.22
N THR A 125 2.65 24.91 -19.92
CA THR A 125 3.31 26.06 -19.32
C THR A 125 2.37 26.89 -18.44
N GLU A 126 1.07 26.82 -18.73
CA GLU A 126 0.00 27.55 -18.07
C GLU A 126 -0.20 27.15 -16.62
N LEU A 127 0.38 26.03 -16.15
CA LEU A 127 0.48 25.75 -14.72
C LEU A 127 1.17 26.88 -13.95
N GLU A 128 2.01 27.69 -14.61
CA GLU A 128 2.71 28.81 -13.98
C GLU A 128 1.79 29.81 -13.28
N THR A 129 0.52 29.90 -13.67
CA THR A 129 -0.46 30.82 -13.07
C THR A 129 -0.94 30.36 -11.70
N LEU A 130 -0.78 29.08 -11.36
CA LEU A 130 -1.28 28.46 -10.12
C LEU A 130 -0.38 28.74 -8.92
N LYS A 131 -0.13 30.03 -8.63
CA LYS A 131 0.84 30.47 -7.60
C LYS A 131 0.54 29.98 -6.18
N ASN A 132 -0.71 29.59 -5.91
CA ASN A 132 -1.13 29.08 -4.61
C ASN A 132 -0.93 27.57 -4.45
N LEU A 133 -0.45 26.87 -5.48
CA LEU A 133 -0.32 25.42 -5.46
C LEU A 133 0.72 24.96 -4.44
N VAL A 134 0.30 24.05 -3.57
CA VAL A 134 1.07 23.44 -2.48
C VAL A 134 1.40 21.99 -2.80
N VAL A 135 0.46 21.27 -3.43
CA VAL A 135 0.63 19.88 -3.87
C VAL A 135 0.29 19.76 -5.35
N LEU A 136 1.22 19.16 -6.09
CA LEU A 136 1.03 18.74 -7.47
C LEU A 136 1.37 17.25 -7.59
N ASP A 137 0.36 16.40 -7.78
CA ASP A 137 0.53 14.99 -8.08
C ASP A 137 -0.09 14.63 -9.43
N THR A 138 0.78 14.22 -10.35
CA THR A 138 0.40 13.74 -11.69
C THR A 138 1.04 12.40 -12.01
N SER A 139 1.49 11.71 -10.97
CA SER A 139 2.18 10.43 -11.06
C SER A 139 1.29 9.32 -11.64
N LYS A 140 1.91 8.22 -12.08
CA LYS A 140 1.21 7.03 -12.60
C LYS A 140 0.22 7.38 -13.72
N ASN A 141 0.72 8.11 -14.72
CA ASN A 141 -0.01 8.47 -15.93
C ASN A 141 0.85 8.10 -17.16
N ASN A 142 0.47 8.58 -18.34
CA ASN A 142 1.21 8.39 -19.59
C ASN A 142 1.74 9.72 -20.15
N LEU A 143 2.18 10.63 -19.26
CA LEU A 143 2.64 11.97 -19.62
C LEU A 143 3.96 11.93 -20.38
N THR A 144 4.09 12.75 -21.42
CA THR A 144 5.26 12.84 -22.30
C THR A 144 5.82 14.26 -22.34
N GLY A 145 6.83 14.52 -23.17
CA GLY A 145 7.45 15.85 -23.26
C GLY A 145 8.37 16.16 -22.07
N SER A 146 8.78 17.42 -21.94
CA SER A 146 9.71 17.85 -20.88
C SER A 146 8.99 18.48 -19.70
N ILE A 147 9.64 18.50 -18.54
CA ILE A 147 9.19 19.28 -17.39
C ILE A 147 9.42 20.76 -17.71
N PRO A 148 8.36 21.59 -17.79
CA PRO A 148 8.50 22.99 -18.19
C PRO A 148 9.25 23.78 -17.12
N SER A 149 10.14 24.69 -17.54
CA SER A 149 10.93 25.52 -16.62
C SER A 149 10.08 26.46 -15.76
N CYS A 150 8.86 26.79 -16.21
CA CYS A 150 7.92 27.61 -15.46
C CYS A 150 7.44 26.94 -14.16
N ILE A 151 7.64 25.63 -13.98
CA ILE A 151 7.35 24.93 -12.72
C ILE A 151 8.07 25.59 -11.53
N GLY A 152 9.26 26.15 -11.75
CA GLY A 152 10.01 26.86 -10.71
C GLY A 152 9.35 28.14 -10.20
N GLN A 153 8.30 28.63 -10.87
CA GLN A 153 7.53 29.78 -10.40
C GLN A 153 6.46 29.41 -9.36
N LEU A 154 6.22 28.12 -9.10
CA LEU A 154 5.23 27.61 -8.14
C LEU A 154 5.81 27.55 -6.72
N THR A 155 6.31 28.68 -6.24
CA THR A 155 7.13 28.79 -5.03
C THR A 155 6.47 28.33 -3.72
N ASN A 156 5.15 28.14 -3.70
CA ASN A 156 4.41 27.58 -2.56
C ASN A 156 4.38 26.04 -2.54
N LEU A 157 4.88 25.36 -3.59
CA LEU A 157 4.90 23.91 -3.65
C LEU A 157 5.72 23.31 -2.49
N THR A 158 5.12 22.34 -1.83
CA THR A 158 5.75 21.51 -0.81
C THR A 158 5.93 20.07 -1.31
N SER A 159 5.06 19.61 -2.21
CA SER A 159 5.04 18.24 -2.71
C SER A 159 4.89 18.23 -4.22
N LEU A 160 5.86 17.65 -4.92
CA LEU A 160 5.88 17.51 -6.37
C LEU A 160 6.09 16.04 -6.75
N HIS A 161 5.05 15.40 -7.25
CA HIS A 161 5.06 13.98 -7.64
C HIS A 161 4.72 13.83 -9.13
N LEU A 162 5.71 13.40 -9.90
CA LEU A 162 5.64 13.19 -11.35
C LEU A 162 6.01 11.74 -11.75
N TYR A 163 6.21 10.86 -10.78
CA TYR A 163 6.79 9.54 -10.99
C TYR A 163 5.92 8.61 -11.83
N SER A 164 6.52 7.58 -12.43
CA SER A 164 5.81 6.59 -13.25
C SER A 164 5.04 7.24 -14.41
N ASN A 165 5.78 7.95 -15.27
CA ASN A 165 5.28 8.58 -16.50
C ASN A 165 6.28 8.32 -17.65
N GLN A 166 6.12 9.01 -18.78
CA GLN A 166 7.03 8.96 -19.93
C GLN A 166 7.73 10.31 -20.17
N LEU A 167 7.89 11.14 -19.13
CA LEU A 167 8.50 12.46 -19.21
C LEU A 167 9.97 12.34 -19.62
N GLY A 168 10.42 13.19 -20.53
CA GLY A 168 11.79 13.24 -21.03
C GLY A 168 12.40 14.63 -20.93
N GLY A 169 13.48 14.87 -21.68
CA GLY A 169 14.24 16.11 -21.58
C GLY A 169 14.99 16.22 -20.24
N SER A 170 15.60 17.38 -19.99
CA SER A 170 16.35 17.61 -18.76
C SER A 170 15.47 18.11 -17.61
N ILE A 171 15.93 17.87 -16.38
CA ILE A 171 15.36 18.51 -15.19
C ILE A 171 15.68 20.02 -15.28
N PRO A 172 14.68 20.93 -15.28
CA PRO A 172 14.95 22.35 -15.40
C PRO A 172 15.61 22.91 -14.14
N LEU A 173 16.66 23.74 -14.30
CA LEU A 173 17.37 24.36 -13.19
C LEU A 173 16.46 25.24 -12.31
N GLN A 174 15.36 25.74 -12.88
CA GLN A 174 14.38 26.58 -12.18
C GLN A 174 13.71 25.86 -11.01
N ILE A 175 13.73 24.52 -10.96
CA ILE A 175 13.29 23.74 -9.80
C ILE A 175 13.97 24.20 -8.51
N GLY A 176 15.22 24.66 -8.56
CA GLY A 176 15.92 25.18 -7.38
C GLY A 176 15.30 26.46 -6.78
N SER A 177 14.27 27.03 -7.41
CA SER A 177 13.49 28.17 -6.88
C SER A 177 12.35 27.74 -5.95
N LEU A 178 12.03 26.45 -5.89
CA LEU A 178 10.93 25.89 -5.08
C LEU A 178 11.33 25.74 -3.62
N MET A 179 11.72 26.82 -2.96
CA MET A 179 12.40 26.77 -1.65
C MET A 179 11.58 26.10 -0.53
N ASN A 180 10.25 26.03 -0.65
CA ASN A 180 9.35 25.35 0.29
C ASN A 180 9.20 23.84 0.04
N LEU A 181 9.85 23.30 -0.98
CA LEU A 181 9.67 21.91 -1.37
C LEU A 181 10.26 20.95 -0.33
N VAL A 182 9.44 19.99 0.07
CA VAL A 182 9.72 18.94 1.06
C VAL A 182 9.88 17.59 0.38
N GLU A 183 9.04 17.30 -0.61
CA GLU A 183 9.04 16.04 -1.34
C GLU A 183 9.13 16.29 -2.85
N MET A 184 10.11 15.65 -3.49
CA MET A 184 10.28 15.63 -4.93
C MET A 184 10.44 14.19 -5.41
N ASN A 185 9.43 13.68 -6.11
CA ASN A 185 9.51 12.36 -6.75
C ASN A 185 9.27 12.45 -8.26
N MET A 186 10.30 12.14 -9.03
CA MET A 186 10.28 12.09 -10.50
C MET A 186 10.79 10.75 -11.03
N GLY A 187 10.83 9.71 -10.19
CA GLY A 187 11.34 8.40 -10.57
C GLY A 187 10.50 7.71 -11.66
N LEU A 188 11.04 6.66 -12.28
CA LEU A 188 10.35 5.89 -13.33
C LEU A 188 9.85 6.78 -14.49
N ASN A 189 10.78 7.46 -15.15
CA ASN A 189 10.54 8.33 -16.31
C ASN A 189 11.67 8.17 -17.33
N ASN A 190 11.68 9.01 -18.37
CA ASN A 190 12.71 9.06 -19.41
C ASN A 190 13.58 10.34 -19.32
N LEU A 191 13.73 10.92 -18.12
CA LEU A 191 14.48 12.17 -17.90
C LEU A 191 15.96 11.98 -18.23
N GLN A 192 16.57 12.98 -18.84
CA GLN A 192 17.92 12.95 -19.40
C GLN A 192 18.78 14.12 -18.89
N GLY A 193 20.06 14.10 -19.23
CA GLY A 193 21.00 15.13 -18.83
C GLY A 193 21.38 15.03 -17.35
N SER A 194 22.06 16.06 -16.85
CA SER A 194 22.58 16.07 -15.49
C SER A 194 21.57 16.55 -14.46
N ILE A 195 21.73 16.08 -13.22
CA ILE A 195 21.03 16.62 -12.05
C ILE A 195 21.45 18.09 -11.87
N PRO A 196 20.54 19.08 -11.88
CA PRO A 196 20.89 20.47 -11.69
C PRO A 196 21.45 20.74 -10.29
N PRO A 197 22.61 21.41 -10.14
CA PRO A 197 23.16 21.75 -8.84
C PRO A 197 22.25 22.67 -8.01
N GLU A 198 21.34 23.41 -8.65
CA GLU A 198 20.36 24.29 -8.01
C GLU A 198 19.37 23.53 -7.10
N ILE A 199 19.22 22.22 -7.25
CA ILE A 199 18.47 21.37 -6.30
C ILE A 199 19.06 21.50 -4.88
N GLY A 200 20.36 21.79 -4.74
CA GLY A 200 20.99 22.07 -3.45
C GLY A 200 20.40 23.26 -2.69
N ASN A 201 19.65 24.15 -3.35
CA ASN A 201 18.98 25.29 -2.71
C ASN A 201 17.72 24.91 -1.93
N LEU A 202 17.20 23.69 -2.09
CA LEU A 202 15.92 23.24 -1.53
C LEU A 202 16.06 22.85 -0.04
N ALA A 203 16.31 23.83 0.83
CA ALA A 203 16.69 23.61 2.23
C ALA A 203 15.67 22.79 3.07
N HIS A 204 14.41 22.71 2.63
CA HIS A 204 13.35 21.95 3.29
C HIS A 204 13.17 20.52 2.76
N LEU A 205 13.93 20.12 1.73
CA LEU A 205 13.78 18.82 1.07
C LEU A 205 14.12 17.67 2.02
N ILE A 206 13.21 16.71 2.13
CA ILE A 206 13.32 15.49 2.93
C ILE A 206 13.47 14.28 2.02
N LEU A 207 12.76 14.26 0.89
CA LEU A 207 12.77 13.18 -0.08
C LEU A 207 13.13 13.71 -1.47
N LEU A 208 14.17 13.11 -2.06
CA LEU A 208 14.53 13.28 -3.46
C LEU A 208 14.62 11.90 -4.13
N ASP A 209 13.68 11.63 -5.03
CA ASP A 209 13.65 10.40 -5.83
C ASP A 209 13.70 10.73 -7.32
N LEU A 210 14.83 10.38 -7.95
CA LEU A 210 15.09 10.49 -9.38
C LEU A 210 15.44 9.11 -9.98
N SER A 211 15.11 8.03 -9.29
CA SER A 211 15.46 6.66 -9.68
C SER A 211 14.81 6.25 -11.00
N HIS A 212 15.38 5.27 -11.70
CA HIS A 212 14.82 4.73 -12.94
C HIS A 212 14.55 5.82 -14.01
N ASN A 213 15.62 6.51 -14.42
CA ASN A 213 15.63 7.51 -15.48
C ASN A 213 16.84 7.29 -16.41
N LEU A 214 17.12 8.25 -17.29
CA LEU A 214 18.28 8.26 -18.20
C LEU A 214 19.25 9.41 -17.82
N LEU A 215 19.34 9.75 -16.53
CA LEU A 215 20.18 10.86 -16.06
C LEU A 215 21.66 10.52 -16.21
N THR A 216 22.46 11.50 -16.62
CA THR A 216 23.90 11.39 -16.88
C THR A 216 24.70 12.42 -16.08
N GLY A 217 26.02 12.42 -16.21
CA GLY A 217 26.91 13.35 -15.50
C GLY A 217 27.03 13.02 -14.01
N GLN A 218 27.63 13.94 -13.27
CA GLN A 218 28.01 13.72 -11.87
C GLN A 218 26.89 14.07 -10.89
N ILE A 219 26.89 13.42 -9.73
CA ILE A 219 26.07 13.86 -8.58
C ILE A 219 26.60 15.23 -8.10
N PRO A 220 25.78 16.30 -8.08
CA PRO A 220 26.25 17.60 -7.61
C PRO A 220 26.61 17.60 -6.14
N SER A 221 27.77 18.15 -5.78
CA SER A 221 28.18 18.29 -4.36
C SER A 221 27.26 19.22 -3.57
N SER A 222 26.52 20.10 -4.24
CA SER A 222 25.50 20.96 -3.63
C SER A 222 24.36 20.17 -2.96
N LEU A 223 24.13 18.90 -3.34
CA LEU A 223 23.19 18.04 -2.61
C LEU A 223 23.60 17.81 -1.15
N GLY A 224 24.89 17.94 -0.82
CA GLY A 224 25.40 17.93 0.55
C GLY A 224 24.96 19.13 1.41
N GLN A 225 24.29 20.13 0.83
CA GLN A 225 23.72 21.28 1.56
C GLN A 225 22.30 21.00 2.10
N LEU A 226 21.67 19.90 1.68
CA LEU A 226 20.30 19.54 2.03
C LEU A 226 20.22 18.92 3.43
N MET A 227 20.40 19.73 4.47
CA MET A 227 20.53 19.27 5.87
C MET A 227 19.30 18.52 6.42
N ASN A 228 18.14 18.64 5.75
CA ASN A 228 16.91 17.93 6.10
C ASN A 228 16.71 16.62 5.32
N LEU A 229 17.53 16.35 4.30
CA LEU A 229 17.37 15.22 3.41
C LEU A 229 17.49 13.91 4.20
N ASN A 230 16.44 13.10 4.12
CA ASN A 230 16.36 11.80 4.76
C ASN A 230 16.52 10.68 3.74
N SER A 231 15.97 10.85 2.53
CA SER A 231 15.96 9.80 1.52
C SER A 231 16.41 10.36 0.17
N LEU A 232 17.46 9.75 -0.38
CA LEU A 232 18.03 10.07 -1.69
C LEU A 232 18.09 8.80 -2.55
N TYR A 233 17.24 8.75 -3.58
CA TYR A 233 17.15 7.65 -4.53
C TYR A 233 17.56 8.12 -5.92
N LEU A 234 18.72 7.67 -6.40
CA LEU A 234 19.25 7.96 -7.74
C LEU A 234 19.52 6.68 -8.55
N SER A 235 19.01 5.53 -8.08
CA SER A 235 19.31 4.22 -8.67
C SER A 235 18.78 4.05 -10.09
N ALA A 236 19.37 3.11 -10.83
CA ALA A 236 18.99 2.79 -12.21
C ALA A 236 19.01 4.02 -13.14
N ASN A 237 20.18 4.65 -13.24
CA ASN A 237 20.45 5.79 -14.13
C ASN A 237 21.80 5.55 -14.87
N GLN A 238 22.32 6.58 -15.53
CA GLN A 238 23.62 6.58 -16.22
C GLN A 238 24.58 7.62 -15.59
N ILE A 239 24.42 7.88 -14.29
CA ILE A 239 25.21 8.86 -13.54
C ILE A 239 26.65 8.37 -13.41
N ASP A 240 27.61 9.25 -13.68
CA ASP A 240 29.04 8.95 -13.70
C ASP A 240 29.82 9.79 -12.65
N GLY A 241 31.16 9.70 -12.71
CA GLY A 241 32.03 10.41 -11.77
C GLY A 241 32.04 9.79 -10.37
N THR A 242 32.36 10.59 -9.36
CA THR A 242 32.53 10.12 -7.98
C THR A 242 31.34 10.48 -7.10
N ILE A 243 31.08 9.69 -6.05
CA ILE A 243 30.12 10.06 -5.01
C ILE A 243 30.69 11.25 -4.21
N PRO A 244 30.00 12.41 -4.13
CA PRO A 244 30.49 13.57 -3.39
C PRO A 244 30.67 13.26 -1.90
N PRO A 245 31.83 13.60 -1.30
CA PRO A 245 32.07 13.36 0.11
C PRO A 245 31.09 14.10 1.02
N GLU A 246 30.54 15.24 0.57
CA GLU A 246 29.57 16.06 1.31
C GLU A 246 28.27 15.30 1.62
N LEU A 247 27.91 14.28 0.83
CA LEU A 247 26.77 13.40 1.16
C LEU A 247 27.01 12.61 2.45
N GLY A 248 28.27 12.29 2.77
CA GLY A 248 28.66 11.62 4.01
C GLY A 248 28.50 12.48 5.26
N ASP A 249 28.38 13.80 5.08
CA ASP A 249 28.23 14.79 6.15
C ASP A 249 26.77 15.12 6.49
N LEU A 250 25.81 14.63 5.70
CA LEU A 250 24.39 14.87 5.94
C LEU A 250 23.89 14.16 7.21
N PRO A 251 23.40 14.90 8.23
CA PRO A 251 23.13 14.33 9.54
C PRO A 251 21.84 13.50 9.59
N ARG A 252 20.91 13.73 8.65
CA ARG A 252 19.60 13.09 8.61
C ARG A 252 19.43 12.06 7.52
N LEU A 253 20.42 11.92 6.62
CA LEU A 253 20.34 10.98 5.52
C LEU A 253 20.27 9.56 6.07
N GLY A 254 19.10 8.93 5.91
CA GLY A 254 18.78 7.59 6.37
C GLY A 254 18.82 6.58 5.25
N ASP A 255 18.28 6.93 4.09
CA ASP A 255 18.22 6.06 2.92
C ASP A 255 19.01 6.67 1.78
N LEU A 256 20.02 5.94 1.32
CA LEU A 256 20.84 6.30 0.18
C LEU A 256 20.91 5.11 -0.77
N ASP A 257 20.27 5.25 -1.93
CA ASP A 257 20.34 4.29 -3.03
C ASP A 257 20.93 4.97 -4.27
N LEU A 258 22.13 4.57 -4.62
CA LEU A 258 22.85 4.99 -5.83
C LEU A 258 23.11 3.81 -6.77
N SER A 259 22.44 2.66 -6.56
CA SER A 259 22.74 1.43 -7.29
C SER A 259 22.45 1.52 -8.79
N SER A 260 23.06 0.62 -9.57
CA SER A 260 22.84 0.52 -11.02
C SER A 260 23.11 1.86 -11.73
N ASN A 261 24.34 2.35 -11.58
CA ASN A 261 24.87 3.57 -12.21
C ASN A 261 26.29 3.32 -12.75
N GLN A 262 26.98 4.37 -13.19
CA GLN A 262 28.38 4.34 -13.64
C GLN A 262 29.32 5.04 -12.64
N LEU A 263 28.95 5.08 -11.36
CA LEU A 263 29.71 5.77 -10.32
C LEU A 263 31.05 5.07 -10.07
N SER A 264 32.11 5.85 -10.01
CA SER A 264 33.50 5.40 -9.87
C SER A 264 34.19 6.05 -8.66
N GLY A 265 35.46 5.75 -8.46
CA GLY A 265 36.23 6.27 -7.32
C GLY A 265 35.92 5.52 -6.03
N TYR A 266 35.94 6.22 -4.90
CA TYR A 266 35.84 5.63 -3.57
C TYR A 266 34.47 5.88 -2.94
N MET A 267 34.05 4.99 -2.02
CA MET A 267 32.92 5.26 -1.14
C MET A 267 33.17 6.49 -0.25
N PRO A 268 32.18 7.35 -0.01
CA PRO A 268 32.34 8.49 0.87
C PRO A 268 32.49 8.03 2.33
N ASN A 269 33.16 8.87 3.12
CA ASN A 269 33.26 8.66 4.55
C ASN A 269 32.03 9.24 5.25
N PHE A 270 31.19 8.38 5.80
CA PHE A 270 30.06 8.81 6.61
C PHE A 270 30.51 9.23 8.02
N GLN A 271 29.88 10.28 8.55
CA GLN A 271 30.10 10.69 9.93
C GLN A 271 29.52 9.69 10.92
N ILE A 272 30.09 9.58 12.11
CA ILE A 272 29.59 8.67 13.17
C ILE A 272 28.16 9.02 13.62
N THR A 273 27.76 10.28 13.46
CA THR A 273 26.40 10.79 13.74
C THR A 273 25.42 10.53 12.60
N SER A 274 25.85 9.90 11.51
CA SER A 274 25.01 9.65 10.35
C SER A 274 23.81 8.79 10.72
N ALA A 275 22.64 9.16 10.18
CA ALA A 275 21.39 8.45 10.35
C ALA A 275 21.22 7.28 9.36
N ILE A 276 22.24 6.96 8.55
CA ILE A 276 22.17 5.97 7.48
C ILE A 276 21.71 4.61 8.04
N GLN A 277 20.59 4.14 7.53
CA GLN A 277 19.95 2.86 7.80
C GLN A 277 20.00 1.96 6.56
N TYR A 278 19.84 2.56 5.38
CA TYR A 278 19.84 1.87 4.10
C TYR A 278 20.92 2.47 3.20
N LEU A 279 21.96 1.68 2.90
CA LEU A 279 23.02 2.06 1.97
C LEU A 279 23.12 1.01 0.87
N GLU A 280 22.74 1.41 -0.35
CA GLU A 280 22.73 0.56 -1.53
C GLU A 280 23.52 1.24 -2.66
N LEU A 281 24.69 0.68 -2.97
CA LEU A 281 25.62 1.18 -3.98
C LEU A 281 25.99 0.09 -4.99
N SER A 282 25.23 -1.02 -5.04
CA SER A 282 25.51 -2.13 -5.94
C SER A 282 25.48 -1.74 -7.42
N GLN A 283 26.11 -2.55 -8.28
CA GLN A 283 26.12 -2.37 -9.73
C GLN A 283 26.65 -0.98 -10.14
N ASN A 284 27.86 -0.69 -9.70
CA ASN A 284 28.59 0.53 -10.04
C ASN A 284 30.05 0.17 -10.40
N GLN A 285 30.91 1.18 -10.51
CA GLN A 285 32.34 1.07 -10.79
C GLN A 285 33.18 1.51 -9.58
N LEU A 286 32.64 1.39 -8.36
CA LEU A 286 33.33 1.82 -7.13
C LEU A 286 34.55 0.94 -6.88
N SER A 287 35.63 1.57 -6.42
CA SER A 287 36.95 0.95 -6.26
C SER A 287 37.59 1.31 -4.92
N GLY A 288 38.74 0.71 -4.65
CA GLY A 288 39.46 0.90 -3.39
C GLY A 288 38.86 0.09 -2.23
N THR A 289 39.29 0.43 -1.02
CA THR A 289 38.95 -0.36 0.19
C THR A 289 37.70 0.14 0.89
N LEU A 290 36.98 -0.76 1.56
CA LEU A 290 35.88 -0.41 2.46
C LEU A 290 36.37 0.53 3.58
N PRO A 291 35.79 1.74 3.76
CA PRO A 291 36.23 2.67 4.80
C PRO A 291 36.01 2.11 6.21
N LYS A 292 37.02 2.20 7.08
CA LYS A 292 36.90 1.76 8.49
C LYS A 292 35.78 2.46 9.26
N LYS A 293 35.42 3.69 8.88
CA LYS A 293 34.29 4.42 9.49
C LYS A 293 32.94 3.72 9.32
N LEU A 294 32.78 2.81 8.35
CA LEU A 294 31.58 1.99 8.20
C LEU A 294 31.29 1.17 9.47
N GLU A 295 32.32 0.75 10.20
CA GLU A 295 32.19 0.01 11.47
C GLU A 295 31.54 0.84 12.59
N GLN A 296 31.38 2.15 12.40
CA GLN A 296 30.85 3.08 13.39
C GLN A 296 29.39 3.48 13.10
N LEU A 297 28.81 3.03 11.99
CA LEU A 297 27.44 3.37 11.60
C LEU A 297 26.41 2.53 12.37
N GLY A 298 26.17 2.92 13.62
CA GLY A 298 25.30 2.17 14.55
C GLY A 298 23.83 2.01 14.11
N TYR A 299 23.37 2.83 13.17
CA TYR A 299 22.01 2.75 12.60
C TYR A 299 21.92 1.86 11.34
N LEU A 300 23.04 1.46 10.76
CA LEU A 300 23.09 0.75 9.48
C LEU A 300 22.40 -0.62 9.58
N LYS A 301 21.40 -0.84 8.73
CA LYS A 301 20.60 -2.08 8.65
C LYS A 301 20.81 -2.81 7.32
N HIS A 302 21.03 -2.08 6.23
CA HIS A 302 21.26 -2.59 4.88
C HIS A 302 22.59 -2.06 4.36
N LEU A 303 23.46 -2.96 3.92
CA LEU A 303 24.66 -2.61 3.16
C LEU A 303 24.73 -3.47 1.89
N GLY A 304 24.38 -2.88 0.76
CA GLY A 304 24.50 -3.48 -0.57
C GLY A 304 25.61 -2.82 -1.35
N LEU A 305 26.66 -3.57 -1.67
CA LEU A 305 27.83 -3.10 -2.42
C LEU A 305 28.21 -4.08 -3.57
N SER A 306 27.33 -5.02 -3.89
CA SER A 306 27.63 -6.07 -4.85
C SER A 306 27.88 -5.53 -6.26
N ASN A 307 28.66 -6.24 -7.09
CA ASN A 307 28.96 -5.84 -8.46
C ASN A 307 29.65 -4.47 -8.52
N ASN A 308 30.85 -4.40 -7.95
CA ASN A 308 31.76 -3.24 -7.98
C ASN A 308 33.22 -3.74 -8.12
N TYR A 309 34.20 -2.85 -8.06
CA TYR A 309 35.64 -3.14 -8.07
C TYR A 309 36.29 -2.92 -6.68
N LEU A 310 35.53 -3.15 -5.60
CA LEU A 310 36.02 -2.95 -4.24
C LEU A 310 37.08 -4.00 -3.91
N SER A 311 38.18 -3.58 -3.28
CA SER A 311 39.34 -4.43 -2.99
C SER A 311 39.79 -4.32 -1.53
N GLY A 312 40.77 -5.14 -1.14
CA GLY A 312 41.25 -5.20 0.23
C GLY A 312 40.35 -6.05 1.14
N THR A 313 40.50 -5.85 2.45
CA THR A 313 39.86 -6.72 3.46
C THR A 313 38.50 -6.20 3.91
N ILE A 314 37.63 -7.11 4.37
CA ILE A 314 36.37 -6.73 5.03
C ILE A 314 36.71 -6.21 6.44
N PRO A 315 36.32 -4.97 6.81
CA PRO A 315 36.57 -4.43 8.13
C PRO A 315 35.93 -5.30 9.23
N THR A 316 36.72 -5.72 10.22
CA THR A 316 36.30 -6.68 11.24
C THR A 316 35.15 -6.17 12.10
N GLY A 317 35.08 -4.85 12.33
CA GLY A 317 34.03 -4.21 13.11
C GLY A 317 32.66 -4.18 12.43
N LEU A 318 32.59 -4.47 11.12
CA LEU A 318 31.32 -4.56 10.39
C LEU A 318 30.43 -5.68 10.94
N ALA A 319 31.05 -6.76 11.41
CA ALA A 319 30.35 -7.88 12.05
C ALA A 319 29.73 -7.54 13.41
N SER A 320 30.22 -6.49 14.07
CA SER A 320 29.77 -6.04 15.38
C SER A 320 28.73 -4.91 15.34
N LEU A 321 28.31 -4.48 14.14
CA LEU A 321 27.25 -3.49 14.02
C LEU A 321 25.91 -4.03 14.55
N PRO A 322 25.24 -3.31 15.46
CA PRO A 322 24.12 -3.88 16.24
C PRO A 322 22.84 -4.07 15.44
N ARG A 323 22.69 -3.40 14.30
CA ARG A 323 21.45 -3.37 13.49
C ARG A 323 21.62 -3.93 12.08
N LEU A 324 22.84 -4.29 11.68
CA LEU A 324 23.13 -4.72 10.32
C LEU A 324 22.56 -6.13 10.09
N VAL A 325 21.55 -6.23 9.22
CA VAL A 325 20.81 -7.48 8.94
C VAL A 325 20.95 -7.96 7.50
N TYR A 326 21.31 -7.06 6.59
CA TYR A 326 21.57 -7.37 5.19
C TYR A 326 22.96 -6.87 4.81
N LEU A 327 23.80 -7.78 4.35
CA LEU A 327 25.13 -7.48 3.83
C LEU A 327 25.31 -8.20 2.50
N ASN A 328 25.50 -7.45 1.43
CA ASN A 328 25.85 -8.02 0.15
C ASN A 328 27.11 -7.35 -0.39
N LEU A 329 28.21 -8.09 -0.38
CA LEU A 329 29.52 -7.69 -0.91
C LEU A 329 29.91 -8.52 -2.14
N SER A 330 28.99 -9.29 -2.73
CA SER A 330 29.35 -10.23 -3.77
C SER A 330 29.81 -9.57 -5.06
N HIS A 331 30.57 -10.28 -5.88
CA HIS A 331 31.08 -9.77 -7.17
C HIS A 331 31.91 -8.49 -6.98
N ASN A 332 33.03 -8.64 -6.26
CA ASN A 332 34.04 -7.61 -6.02
C ASN A 332 35.45 -8.26 -6.02
N ASP A 333 36.49 -7.46 -5.80
CA ASP A 333 37.90 -7.88 -5.70
C ASP A 333 38.38 -7.96 -4.25
N LEU A 334 37.47 -8.20 -3.28
CA LEU A 334 37.83 -8.28 -1.86
C LEU A 334 38.68 -9.53 -1.59
N SER A 335 39.65 -9.39 -0.69
CA SER A 335 40.59 -10.46 -0.34
C SER A 335 40.89 -10.51 1.16
N GLY A 336 41.55 -11.59 1.58
CA GLY A 336 41.87 -11.85 2.99
C GLY A 336 40.78 -12.63 3.73
N GLU A 337 40.96 -12.78 5.05
CA GLU A 337 40.08 -13.61 5.86
C GLU A 337 38.70 -12.96 6.09
N ILE A 338 37.64 -13.78 5.97
CA ILE A 338 36.28 -13.40 6.37
C ILE A 338 36.27 -13.17 7.90
N PRO A 339 35.86 -11.99 8.38
CA PRO A 339 35.83 -11.71 9.81
C PRO A 339 35.01 -12.74 10.60
N SER A 340 35.61 -13.33 11.63
CA SER A 340 34.99 -14.39 12.43
C SER A 340 33.65 -13.98 13.06
N GLY A 341 33.45 -12.69 13.36
CA GLY A 341 32.17 -12.17 13.85
C GLY A 341 31.00 -12.36 12.87
N LEU A 342 31.26 -12.43 11.56
CA LEU A 342 30.22 -12.68 10.55
C LEU A 342 29.62 -14.09 10.67
N HIS A 343 30.34 -15.04 11.27
CA HIS A 343 29.88 -16.41 11.53
C HIS A 343 28.90 -16.54 12.68
N PHE A 344 29.10 -15.74 13.73
CA PHE A 344 28.40 -15.89 15.01
C PHE A 344 27.27 -14.88 15.19
N SER A 345 27.14 -13.91 14.28
CA SER A 345 26.04 -12.95 14.34
C SER A 345 24.72 -13.62 13.96
N VAL A 346 23.87 -13.76 14.97
CA VAL A 346 22.53 -14.38 14.90
C VAL A 346 21.49 -13.49 14.20
N TRP A 347 21.89 -12.30 13.74
CA TRP A 347 21.00 -11.24 13.25
C TRP A 347 20.92 -11.15 11.71
N TRP A 348 21.78 -11.88 11.01
CA TRP A 348 21.84 -11.86 9.55
C TRP A 348 20.58 -12.46 8.90
N ARG A 349 19.82 -11.64 8.16
CA ARG A 349 18.75 -12.11 7.26
C ARG A 349 19.31 -12.60 5.94
N SER A 350 20.31 -11.88 5.43
CA SER A 350 21.02 -12.21 4.19
C SER A 350 22.46 -11.74 4.28
N VAL A 351 23.40 -12.63 3.98
CA VAL A 351 24.82 -12.32 3.80
C VAL A 351 25.26 -12.99 2.52
N ASP A 352 25.74 -12.20 1.57
CA ASP A 352 26.34 -12.70 0.34
C ASP A 352 27.73 -12.08 0.16
N LEU A 353 28.74 -12.94 0.18
CA LEU A 353 30.15 -12.59 -0.01
C LEU A 353 30.74 -13.31 -1.24
N SER A 354 29.89 -13.96 -2.05
CA SER A 354 30.32 -14.79 -3.19
C SER A 354 31.08 -13.96 -4.24
N HIS A 355 31.83 -14.63 -5.12
CA HIS A 355 32.55 -13.96 -6.21
C HIS A 355 33.49 -12.85 -5.71
N ASN A 356 34.37 -13.23 -4.77
CA ASN A 356 35.49 -12.45 -4.24
C ASN A 356 36.69 -13.41 -4.02
N ALA A 357 37.88 -12.87 -3.70
CA ALA A 357 39.07 -13.64 -3.35
C ALA A 357 39.23 -13.81 -1.82
N LEU A 358 38.12 -14.09 -1.12
CA LEU A 358 38.07 -14.20 0.33
C LEU A 358 38.46 -15.61 0.81
N GLU A 359 39.18 -15.67 1.92
CA GLU A 359 39.60 -16.90 2.59
C GLU A 359 38.89 -17.06 3.94
N GLY A 360 38.93 -18.27 4.50
CA GLY A 360 38.32 -18.57 5.79
C GLY A 360 36.96 -19.26 5.68
N GLN A 361 36.27 -19.39 6.81
CA GLN A 361 34.98 -20.05 6.83
C GLN A 361 33.93 -19.15 6.14
N ILE A 362 32.92 -19.75 5.48
CA ILE A 362 31.77 -19.00 4.94
C ILE A 362 30.71 -18.84 6.04
N PRO A 363 30.10 -17.64 6.23
CA PRO A 363 28.99 -17.46 7.16
C PRO A 363 27.87 -18.46 6.82
N ARG A 364 27.60 -19.41 7.71
CA ARG A 364 26.55 -20.41 7.50
C ARG A 364 25.22 -19.82 7.95
N ARG A 365 24.17 -20.00 7.15
CA ARG A 365 22.79 -19.80 7.63
C ARG A 365 22.61 -20.62 8.90
N SER A 366 22.07 -20.01 9.96
CA SER A 366 21.86 -20.60 11.29
C SER A 366 20.85 -21.76 11.34
N GLN A 367 20.65 -22.48 10.23
CA GLN A 367 19.83 -23.69 10.19
C GLN A 367 20.61 -24.98 10.48
N ASP A 368 21.96 -24.95 10.48
CA ASP A 368 22.78 -26.18 10.62
C ASP A 368 23.73 -26.25 11.83
N ALA A 369 23.70 -25.31 12.77
CA ALA A 369 24.54 -25.38 13.97
C ALA A 369 23.74 -25.88 15.19
N ARG A 370 23.93 -27.14 15.57
CA ARG A 370 23.59 -27.62 16.93
C ARG A 370 24.58 -26.97 17.92
N PRO A 371 24.13 -26.20 18.92
CA PRO A 371 25.07 -25.60 19.87
C PRO A 371 25.58 -26.67 20.85
N GLU A 372 26.90 -26.91 20.86
CA GLU A 372 27.54 -27.62 21.97
C GLU A 372 27.64 -26.67 23.18
N ASN A 373 26.78 -26.94 24.16
CA ASN A 373 26.54 -26.19 25.40
C ASN A 373 27.70 -26.21 26.42
N LYS A 374 28.96 -25.97 26.02
CA LYS A 374 30.09 -25.96 26.98
C LYS A 374 30.55 -24.56 27.39
N ALA A 375 30.45 -23.56 26.51
CA ALA A 375 30.89 -22.19 26.83
C ALA A 375 29.85 -21.37 27.64
N LEU A 376 28.56 -21.68 27.48
CA LEU A 376 27.46 -20.93 28.13
C LEU A 376 27.40 -21.15 29.65
N MET A 377 27.84 -22.31 30.14
CA MET A 377 27.80 -22.66 31.58
C MET A 377 28.88 -21.93 32.40
N LEU A 378 29.99 -21.51 31.78
CA LEU A 378 31.11 -20.88 32.51
C LEU A 378 30.86 -19.38 32.76
N ASN A 379 30.22 -18.68 31.81
CA ASN A 379 29.90 -17.25 31.94
C ASN A 379 28.74 -16.97 32.91
N LEU A 380 27.87 -17.95 33.14
CA LEU A 380 26.77 -17.83 34.11
C LEU A 380 27.25 -17.88 35.57
N LEU A 381 28.39 -18.53 35.86
CA LEU A 381 28.87 -18.70 37.23
C LEU A 381 29.56 -17.44 37.78
N ILE A 382 30.11 -16.61 36.91
CA ILE A 382 30.88 -15.40 37.27
C ILE A 382 29.95 -14.20 37.52
N CYS A 383 28.77 -14.18 36.90
CA CYS A 383 27.83 -13.05 36.96
C CYS A 383 26.82 -13.13 38.12
N LEU A 384 26.67 -14.28 38.78
CA LEU A 384 25.68 -14.47 39.86
C LEU A 384 25.97 -13.67 41.16
N PRO A 385 27.22 -13.55 41.65
CA PRO A 385 27.50 -12.83 42.89
C PRO A 385 27.22 -11.31 42.83
N PRO A 386 27.62 -10.57 41.77
CA PRO A 386 27.30 -9.14 41.64
C PRO A 386 25.80 -8.86 41.54
N ILE A 387 25.07 -9.73 40.83
CA ILE A 387 23.62 -9.60 40.62
C ILE A 387 22.87 -9.82 41.94
N ALA A 388 23.31 -10.76 42.78
CA ALA A 388 22.72 -10.98 44.09
C ALA A 388 22.92 -9.79 45.04
N ILE A 389 24.11 -9.17 45.01
CA ILE A 389 24.42 -7.96 45.82
C ILE A 389 23.59 -6.77 45.33
N PHE A 390 23.46 -6.58 44.02
CA PHE A 390 22.64 -5.53 43.43
C PHE A 390 21.15 -5.71 43.79
N LEU A 391 20.63 -6.94 43.74
CA LEU A 391 19.26 -7.25 44.15
C LEU A 391 19.04 -7.00 45.64
N ALA A 392 20.01 -7.31 46.50
CA ALA A 392 19.92 -7.02 47.93
C ALA A 392 19.87 -5.51 48.23
N LEU A 393 20.66 -4.70 47.50
CA LEU A 393 20.64 -3.24 47.61
C LEU A 393 19.32 -2.64 47.10
N VAL A 394 18.78 -3.17 46.00
CA VAL A 394 17.47 -2.78 45.48
C VAL A 394 16.35 -3.13 46.47
N VAL A 395 16.42 -4.28 47.12
CA VAL A 395 15.46 -4.68 48.16
C VAL A 395 15.58 -3.77 49.39
N PHE A 396 16.79 -3.42 49.83
CA PHE A 396 17.01 -2.49 50.95
C PHE A 396 16.48 -1.08 50.63
N MET A 397 16.76 -0.57 49.44
CA MET A 397 16.23 0.71 48.94
C MET A 397 14.70 0.66 48.82
N PHE A 398 14.14 -0.47 48.38
CA PHE A 398 12.70 -0.69 48.31
C PHE A 398 12.04 -0.73 49.69
N PHE A 399 12.67 -1.30 50.71
CA PHE A 399 12.16 -1.25 52.10
C PHE A 399 12.21 0.18 52.67
N TYR A 400 13.26 0.94 52.36
CA TYR A 400 13.37 2.35 52.75
C TYR A 400 12.29 3.22 52.06
N TRP A 401 12.04 2.96 50.77
CA TRP A 401 10.97 3.58 50.00
C TRP A 401 9.56 3.15 50.43
N ALA A 402 9.37 1.88 50.77
CA ALA A 402 8.09 1.32 51.21
C ALA A 402 7.68 1.87 52.58
N LYS A 403 8.65 2.19 53.46
CA LYS A 403 8.37 2.89 54.72
C LYS A 403 7.98 4.35 54.49
N ALA A 404 8.47 4.99 53.42
CA ALA A 404 8.19 6.38 53.08
C ALA A 404 6.86 6.59 52.29
N LYS A 405 6.26 5.52 51.74
CA LYS A 405 5.11 5.62 50.83
C LYS A 405 3.87 4.86 51.30
N ASN A 406 3.61 4.85 52.60
CA ASN A 406 2.36 4.32 53.14
C ASN A 406 1.27 5.41 53.12
N ASN A 407 0.82 5.78 51.91
CA ASN A 407 -0.57 6.17 51.69
C ASN A 407 -0.93 6.11 50.20
N LYS A 408 -2.05 5.41 49.95
CA LYS A 408 -2.71 5.14 48.67
C LYS A 408 -2.16 3.96 47.86
N SER A 409 -2.86 2.85 48.10
CA SER A 409 -2.86 1.57 47.42
C SER A 409 -3.24 1.66 45.94
N VAL A 410 -2.41 1.08 45.08
CA VAL A 410 -2.87 0.42 43.84
C VAL A 410 -2.26 -0.98 43.82
N GLN A 411 -3.15 -1.93 43.63
CA GLN A 411 -2.97 -3.37 43.72
C GLN A 411 -2.30 -3.89 42.45
N ARG A 412 -1.15 -4.55 42.59
CA ARG A 412 -0.51 -5.35 41.54
C ARG A 412 -1.27 -6.67 41.42
N VAL A 413 -1.72 -7.02 40.22
CA VAL A 413 -2.04 -8.41 39.86
C VAL A 413 -0.92 -8.98 38.99
N ILE A 414 -0.51 -10.18 39.36
CA ILE A 414 0.64 -10.93 38.90
C ILE A 414 0.34 -11.63 37.58
N LYS A 415 1.38 -11.73 36.74
CA LYS A 415 1.48 -12.54 35.53
C LYS A 415 1.05 -14.00 35.80
N ASN A 416 -0.05 -14.41 35.20
CA ASN A 416 -0.25 -15.68 34.49
C ASN A 416 -1.73 -15.80 34.12
N GLY A 417 -2.04 -15.50 32.86
CA GLY A 417 -3.36 -15.62 32.28
C GLY A 417 -3.22 -15.62 30.76
N ASP A 418 -3.93 -16.53 30.12
CA ASP A 418 -3.95 -16.82 28.69
C ASP A 418 -3.80 -15.57 27.80
N MET A 419 -2.69 -15.48 27.05
CA MET A 419 -2.23 -14.29 26.31
C MET A 419 -3.06 -14.01 25.03
N CYS A 420 -4.24 -14.63 24.91
CA CYS A 420 -5.28 -14.35 23.92
C CYS A 420 -6.45 -13.54 24.51
N SER A 421 -6.46 -13.28 25.81
CA SER A 421 -7.39 -12.35 26.42
C SER A 421 -6.77 -10.96 26.47
N ILE A 422 -7.16 -10.13 25.51
CA ILE A 422 -7.22 -8.67 25.63
C ILE A 422 -5.84 -8.06 25.89
N TRP A 423 -5.15 -7.63 24.83
CA TRP A 423 -4.10 -6.61 24.97
C TRP A 423 -4.73 -5.45 25.75
N ASN A 424 -4.33 -5.31 27.01
CA ASN A 424 -4.90 -4.32 27.90
C ASN A 424 -4.74 -2.94 27.28
N TYR A 425 -5.82 -2.19 27.39
CA TYR A 425 -6.29 -1.02 26.65
C TYR A 425 -5.33 0.20 26.58
N ASP A 426 -4.07 0.08 26.99
CA ASP A 426 -3.13 1.20 27.10
C ASP A 426 -1.88 1.11 26.22
N GLY A 427 -1.72 0.07 25.38
CA GLY A 427 -0.80 0.05 24.23
C GLY A 427 0.71 0.22 24.47
N LYS A 428 1.17 0.63 25.67
CA LYS A 428 2.57 1.04 25.92
C LYS A 428 3.57 -0.10 25.92
N ILE A 429 3.19 -1.29 26.39
CA ILE A 429 4.11 -2.43 26.51
C ILE A 429 4.26 -3.17 25.18
N ALA A 430 3.19 -3.26 24.39
CA ALA A 430 3.24 -3.87 23.06
C ALA A 430 3.85 -2.94 22.00
N TYR A 431 3.79 -1.62 22.21
CA TYR A 431 4.36 -0.64 21.28
C TYR A 431 5.86 -0.83 21.09
N ASP A 432 6.65 -0.91 22.17
CA ASP A 432 8.10 -1.05 22.07
C ASP A 432 8.52 -2.37 21.41
N ASP A 433 7.83 -3.48 21.73
CA ASP A 433 8.07 -4.79 21.12
C ASP A 433 7.70 -4.81 19.62
N ILE A 434 6.65 -4.08 19.22
CA ILE A 434 6.20 -3.98 17.83
C ILE A 434 7.11 -3.06 17.02
N ILE A 435 7.49 -1.90 17.57
CA ILE A 435 8.47 -0.99 16.98
C ILE A 435 9.82 -1.71 16.83
N ALA A 436 10.23 -2.50 17.82
CA ALA A 436 11.41 -3.35 17.70
C ALA A 436 11.25 -4.44 16.63
N ALA A 437 10.09 -5.11 16.55
CA ALA A 437 9.82 -6.17 15.58
C ALA A 437 9.71 -5.68 14.12
N THR A 438 9.21 -4.46 13.90
CA THR A 438 9.17 -3.79 12.59
C THR A 438 10.38 -2.93 12.31
N ASN A 439 11.28 -2.77 13.28
CA ASN A 439 12.43 -1.90 13.20
C ASN A 439 12.05 -0.43 12.88
N ASP A 440 11.03 0.06 13.57
CA ASP A 440 10.35 1.36 13.40
C ASP A 440 9.62 1.52 12.05
N PHE A 441 8.84 0.50 11.66
CA PHE A 441 8.09 0.48 10.40
C PHE A 441 9.00 0.66 9.17
N ASP A 442 10.12 -0.05 9.15
CA ASP A 442 11.06 -0.10 8.02
C ASP A 442 10.37 -0.59 6.75
N ILE A 443 10.65 0.02 5.60
CA ILE A 443 10.03 -0.32 4.31
C ILE A 443 10.28 -1.78 3.91
N ARG A 444 11.35 -2.44 4.40
CA ARG A 444 11.62 -3.87 4.14
C ARG A 444 10.63 -4.81 4.79
N HIS A 445 9.93 -4.34 5.81
CA HIS A 445 8.80 -5.06 6.38
C HIS A 445 7.50 -4.66 5.71
N CYS A 446 7.46 -3.61 4.89
CA CYS A 446 6.27 -3.22 4.14
C CYS A 446 5.92 -4.30 3.12
N ILE A 447 4.74 -4.88 3.28
CA ILE A 447 4.17 -5.92 2.40
C ILE A 447 3.11 -5.37 1.45
N GLY A 448 2.77 -4.09 1.59
CA GLY A 448 1.86 -3.39 0.68
C GLY A 448 1.56 -1.98 1.19
N THR A 449 1.48 -1.02 0.28
CA THR A 449 1.06 0.35 0.58
C THR A 449 -0.30 0.60 -0.07
N GLY A 450 -1.32 0.82 0.75
CA GLY A 450 -2.66 1.18 0.32
C GLY A 450 -2.86 2.70 0.32
N GLY A 451 -4.04 3.16 -0.08
CA GLY A 451 -4.37 4.59 -0.14
C GLY A 451 -4.58 5.29 1.20
N TYR A 452 -4.51 4.55 2.32
CA TYR A 452 -4.85 4.99 3.69
C TYR A 452 -3.82 4.49 4.73
N GLY A 453 -2.64 4.07 4.26
CA GLY A 453 -1.59 3.52 5.11
C GLY A 453 -0.82 2.35 4.50
N SER A 454 0.32 2.05 5.13
CA SER A 454 1.24 0.97 4.74
C SER A 454 1.10 -0.22 5.68
N VAL A 455 1.09 -1.43 5.12
CA VAL A 455 1.01 -2.69 5.86
C VAL A 455 2.40 -3.29 6.00
N TYR A 456 2.79 -3.66 7.22
CA TYR A 456 4.12 -4.17 7.55
C TYR A 456 4.04 -5.57 8.17
N ARG A 457 4.87 -6.51 7.73
CA ARG A 457 5.06 -7.81 8.38
C ARG A 457 5.95 -7.66 9.61
N ALA A 458 5.45 -7.94 10.80
CA ALA A 458 6.26 -8.01 12.02
C ALA A 458 6.43 -9.45 12.48
N GLN A 459 7.63 -9.79 12.98
CA GLN A 459 7.88 -11.08 13.63
C GLN A 459 8.38 -10.82 15.05
N LEU A 460 7.60 -11.27 16.04
CA LEU A 460 7.96 -11.13 17.45
C LEU A 460 9.07 -12.12 17.84
N PRO A 461 9.79 -11.87 18.96
CA PRO A 461 10.86 -12.77 19.44
C PRO A 461 10.40 -14.21 19.74
N ASN A 462 9.11 -14.41 20.00
CA ASN A 462 8.52 -15.75 20.17
C ASN A 462 8.25 -16.48 18.84
N GLY A 463 8.68 -15.92 17.71
CA GLY A 463 8.53 -16.48 16.36
C GLY A 463 7.19 -16.20 15.68
N LYS A 464 6.22 -15.60 16.38
CA LYS A 464 4.89 -15.31 15.84
C LYS A 464 4.93 -14.12 14.88
N VAL A 465 4.30 -14.25 13.72
CA VAL A 465 4.27 -13.25 12.65
C VAL A 465 2.90 -12.55 12.62
N PHE A 466 2.91 -11.25 12.38
CA PHE A 466 1.74 -10.37 12.32
C PHE A 466 1.84 -9.42 11.12
N ALA A 467 0.70 -8.93 10.65
CA ALA A 467 0.63 -7.82 9.70
C ALA A 467 0.21 -6.55 10.43
N LEU A 468 0.82 -5.41 10.11
CA LEU A 468 0.64 -4.14 10.81
C LEU A 468 0.24 -3.05 9.83
N LYS A 469 -1.03 -2.64 9.81
CA LYS A 469 -1.49 -1.53 8.95
C LYS A 469 -1.28 -0.22 9.69
N LYS A 470 -0.29 0.57 9.28
CA LYS A 470 0.04 1.90 9.83
C LYS A 470 -0.49 2.98 8.92
N LEU A 471 -1.27 3.91 9.47
CA LEU A 471 -1.67 5.14 8.77
C LEU A 471 -0.48 6.06 8.58
N HIS A 472 -0.42 6.77 7.46
CA HIS A 472 0.59 7.82 7.28
C HIS A 472 0.30 8.99 8.21
N ARG A 473 1.36 9.74 8.56
CA ARG A 473 1.28 10.78 9.60
C ARG A 473 0.34 11.93 9.24
N PHE A 474 0.24 12.28 7.96
CA PHE A 474 -0.68 13.32 7.46
C PHE A 474 -2.12 12.80 7.34
N GLU A 475 -2.31 11.52 6.99
CA GLU A 475 -3.62 10.86 6.97
C GLU A 475 -4.20 10.76 8.40
N ALA A 476 -3.35 10.58 9.40
CA ALA A 476 -3.74 10.55 10.81
C ALA A 476 -4.34 11.88 11.34
N GLU A 477 -4.12 12.99 10.62
CA GLU A 477 -4.66 14.32 10.96
C GLU A 477 -5.98 14.63 10.23
N ASP A 478 -6.38 13.79 9.26
CA ASP A 478 -7.69 13.87 8.59
C ASP A 478 -8.77 13.14 9.42
N PRO A 479 -9.87 13.83 9.80
CA PRO A 479 -10.99 13.23 10.52
C PRO A 479 -11.62 12.00 9.82
N ALA A 480 -11.55 11.90 8.50
CA ALA A 480 -12.11 10.79 7.74
C ALA A 480 -11.31 9.48 7.95
N PHE A 481 -9.97 9.57 8.01
CA PHE A 481 -9.11 8.40 8.19
C PHE A 481 -9.06 7.93 9.65
N ASP A 482 -9.12 8.86 10.62
CA ASP A 482 -9.35 8.50 12.04
C ASP A 482 -10.69 7.75 12.19
N LYS A 483 -11.75 8.18 11.48
CA LYS A 483 -13.05 7.50 11.48
C LYS A 483 -12.97 6.09 10.86
N SER A 484 -12.31 5.94 9.71
CA SER A 484 -12.12 4.63 9.06
C SER A 484 -11.34 3.66 9.95
N PHE A 485 -10.27 4.12 10.58
CA PHE A 485 -9.47 3.33 11.53
C PHE A 485 -10.29 2.87 12.73
N ARG A 486 -11.01 3.79 13.39
CA ARG A 486 -11.88 3.46 14.53
C ARG A 486 -12.98 2.49 14.13
N ASN A 487 -13.54 2.66 12.95
CA ASN A 487 -14.56 1.78 12.41
C ASN A 487 -14.02 0.37 12.18
N GLU A 488 -12.84 0.24 11.58
CA GLU A 488 -12.18 -1.05 11.36
C GLU A 488 -11.92 -1.78 12.70
N VAL A 489 -11.42 -1.06 13.72
CA VAL A 489 -11.27 -1.59 15.09
C VAL A 489 -12.61 -2.05 15.66
N GLN A 490 -13.64 -1.20 15.55
CA GLN A 490 -14.98 -1.48 16.08
C GLN A 490 -15.59 -2.74 15.44
N MET A 491 -15.45 -2.91 14.13
CA MET A 491 -16.03 -4.04 13.40
C MET A 491 -15.27 -5.33 13.71
N LEU A 492 -13.94 -5.34 13.58
CA LEU A 492 -13.11 -6.52 13.81
C LEU A 492 -13.06 -6.98 15.27
N THR A 493 -13.36 -6.11 16.22
CA THR A 493 -13.56 -6.51 17.63
C THR A 493 -14.86 -7.31 17.81
N LYS A 494 -15.87 -7.06 16.98
CA LYS A 494 -17.21 -7.65 17.06
C LYS A 494 -17.37 -8.90 16.19
N VAL A 495 -16.62 -9.04 15.10
CA VAL A 495 -16.67 -10.23 14.21
C VAL A 495 -15.60 -11.25 14.54
N ARG A 496 -15.98 -12.54 14.52
CA ARG A 496 -15.03 -13.67 14.63
C ARG A 496 -15.50 -14.80 13.73
N HIS A 497 -14.85 -14.95 12.58
CA HIS A 497 -15.17 -15.99 11.62
C HIS A 497 -13.89 -16.58 11.03
N ARG A 498 -13.93 -17.86 10.65
CA ARG A 498 -12.75 -18.60 10.14
C ARG A 498 -12.18 -18.04 8.82
N ASN A 499 -12.98 -17.28 8.09
CA ASN A 499 -12.66 -16.66 6.80
C ASN A 499 -12.70 -15.11 6.87
N ILE A 500 -12.51 -14.54 8.06
CA ILE A 500 -12.35 -13.08 8.25
C ILE A 500 -11.00 -12.88 8.95
N VAL A 501 -10.24 -11.88 8.49
CA VAL A 501 -8.93 -11.56 9.08
C VAL A 501 -9.05 -11.28 10.57
N LYS A 502 -8.14 -11.84 11.36
CA LYS A 502 -8.16 -11.65 12.81
C LYS A 502 -7.39 -10.40 13.22
N LEU A 503 -8.04 -9.50 13.94
CA LEU A 503 -7.40 -8.38 14.63
C LEU A 503 -6.89 -8.84 16.01
N TYR A 504 -5.60 -8.68 16.26
CA TYR A 504 -4.97 -8.98 17.55
C TYR A 504 -4.89 -7.76 18.47
N GLY A 505 -4.85 -6.55 17.90
CA GLY A 505 -4.79 -5.30 18.66
C GLY A 505 -4.67 -4.07 17.76
N PHE A 506 -4.61 -2.90 18.39
CA PHE A 506 -4.39 -1.63 17.71
C PHE A 506 -3.58 -0.69 18.60
N CYS A 507 -2.99 0.33 18.02
CA CYS A 507 -2.27 1.39 18.72
C CYS A 507 -2.80 2.74 18.24
N LEU A 508 -3.17 3.59 19.20
CA LEU A 508 -3.64 4.96 18.97
C LEU A 508 -2.73 5.90 19.76
N HIS A 509 -1.61 6.31 19.15
CA HIS A 509 -0.61 7.18 19.78
C HIS A 509 -0.32 8.39 18.89
N ASN A 510 -0.08 9.57 19.48
CA ASN A 510 0.15 10.86 18.76
C ASN A 510 1.34 10.88 17.79
N ARG A 511 2.11 9.79 17.67
CA ARG A 511 3.25 9.65 16.75
C ARG A 511 3.02 8.56 15.70
N CYS A 512 2.07 7.65 15.92
CA CYS A 512 1.80 6.51 15.04
C CYS A 512 0.47 5.84 15.40
N MET A 513 -0.42 5.69 14.43
CA MET A 513 -1.64 4.89 14.54
C MET A 513 -1.50 3.63 13.69
N PHE A 514 -1.75 2.44 14.25
CA PHE A 514 -1.67 1.20 13.51
C PHE A 514 -2.55 0.07 14.05
N LEU A 515 -2.92 -0.87 13.17
CA LEU A 515 -3.71 -2.07 13.46
C LEU A 515 -2.81 -3.31 13.36
N VAL A 516 -3.02 -4.28 14.25
CA VAL A 516 -2.25 -5.54 14.29
C VAL A 516 -3.14 -6.70 13.89
N TYR A 517 -2.88 -7.26 12.71
CA TYR A 517 -3.59 -8.41 12.16
C TYR A 517 -2.76 -9.68 12.21
N GLU A 518 -3.45 -10.80 12.00
CA GLU A 518 -2.84 -12.01 11.49
C GLU A 518 -2.13 -11.78 10.15
N TYR A 519 -0.93 -12.32 10.03
CA TYR A 519 -0.18 -12.28 8.78
C TYR A 519 -0.66 -13.41 7.86
N LEU A 520 -0.98 -13.09 6.61
CA LEU A 520 -1.42 -14.03 5.60
C LEU A 520 -0.37 -14.06 4.47
N GLU A 521 0.33 -15.19 4.34
CA GLU A 521 1.62 -15.30 3.65
C GLU A 521 1.57 -14.98 2.15
N ARG A 522 0.41 -15.22 1.51
CA ARG A 522 0.26 -15.08 0.05
C ARG A 522 -0.29 -13.72 -0.37
N GLY A 523 -0.55 -12.82 0.58
CA GLY A 523 -1.08 -11.49 0.28
C GLY A 523 -2.48 -11.57 -0.30
N SER A 524 -2.81 -10.67 -1.23
CA SER A 524 -4.15 -10.56 -1.81
C SER A 524 -4.38 -11.53 -2.97
N LEU A 525 -5.64 -11.91 -3.17
CA LEU A 525 -6.09 -12.69 -4.31
C LEU A 525 -5.78 -11.97 -5.63
N PHE A 526 -5.92 -10.64 -5.67
CA PHE A 526 -5.52 -9.82 -6.82
C PHE A 526 -4.05 -10.06 -7.21
N TYR A 527 -3.14 -9.99 -6.23
CA TYR A 527 -1.72 -10.25 -6.45
C TYR A 527 -1.48 -11.69 -6.95
N ALA A 528 -2.14 -12.67 -6.33
CA ALA A 528 -2.03 -14.07 -6.72
C ALA A 528 -2.53 -14.35 -8.15
N LEU A 529 -3.56 -13.62 -8.62
CA LEU A 529 -4.08 -13.76 -10.00
C LEU A 529 -3.27 -12.95 -11.04
N SER A 530 -2.63 -11.86 -10.63
CA SER A 530 -1.86 -10.96 -11.50
C SER A 530 -0.50 -11.51 -11.92
N ILE A 531 0.06 -12.44 -11.14
CA ILE A 531 1.35 -13.08 -11.44
C ILE A 531 1.11 -14.48 -11.99
N ASP A 532 1.52 -14.72 -13.24
CA ASP A 532 1.29 -16.00 -13.93
C ASP A 532 1.78 -17.21 -13.13
N ALA A 533 2.96 -17.10 -12.51
CA ALA A 533 3.54 -18.19 -11.71
C ALA A 533 2.71 -18.51 -10.44
N GLU A 534 2.02 -17.54 -9.84
CA GLU A 534 1.14 -17.76 -8.68
C GLU A 534 -0.27 -18.16 -9.12
N ALA A 535 -0.77 -17.60 -10.23
CA ALA A 535 -2.09 -17.89 -10.76
C ALA A 535 -2.24 -19.35 -11.20
N VAL A 536 -1.17 -19.95 -11.72
CA VAL A 536 -1.14 -21.39 -12.07
C VAL A 536 -1.18 -22.27 -10.81
N LYS A 537 -0.64 -21.80 -9.67
CA LYS A 537 -0.74 -22.53 -8.38
C LYS A 537 -2.16 -22.52 -7.82
N LEU A 538 -3.00 -21.56 -8.25
CA LEU A 538 -4.43 -21.55 -7.97
C LEU A 538 -5.16 -22.50 -8.93
N GLU A 539 -4.97 -23.79 -8.77
CA GLU A 539 -5.71 -24.81 -9.52
C GLU A 539 -7.23 -24.68 -9.32
N TRP A 540 -8.05 -25.28 -10.19
CA TRP A 540 -9.52 -25.15 -10.15
C TRP A 540 -10.11 -25.39 -8.76
N THR A 541 -9.68 -26.44 -8.05
CA THR A 541 -10.17 -26.72 -6.69
C THR A 541 -9.89 -25.58 -5.71
N ARG A 542 -8.74 -24.93 -5.80
CA ARG A 542 -8.38 -23.78 -4.93
C ARG A 542 -9.22 -22.56 -5.27
N ARG A 543 -9.41 -22.25 -6.56
CA ARG A 543 -10.29 -21.16 -7.03
C ARG A 543 -11.73 -21.33 -6.54
N LEU A 544 -12.26 -22.54 -6.62
CA LEU A 544 -13.60 -22.87 -6.12
C LEU A 544 -13.70 -22.72 -4.60
N ASN A 545 -12.68 -23.13 -3.85
CA ASN A 545 -12.64 -22.97 -2.40
C ASN A 545 -12.58 -21.49 -1.99
N ILE A 546 -11.80 -20.66 -2.69
CA ILE A 546 -11.73 -19.21 -2.44
C ILE A 546 -13.11 -18.55 -2.60
N ALA A 547 -13.84 -18.87 -3.67
CA ALA A 547 -15.21 -18.38 -3.86
C ALA A 547 -16.15 -18.86 -2.73
N LYS A 548 -16.07 -20.13 -2.34
CA LYS A 548 -16.85 -20.69 -1.24
C LYS A 548 -16.55 -20.03 0.11
N GLU A 549 -15.28 -19.84 0.44
CA GLU A 549 -14.82 -19.26 1.70
C GLU A 549 -15.18 -17.78 1.82
N THR A 550 -15.07 -17.04 0.72
CA THR A 550 -15.55 -15.66 0.64
C THR A 550 -17.06 -15.60 0.84
N ALA A 551 -17.82 -16.48 0.18
CA ALA A 551 -19.27 -16.55 0.35
C ALA A 551 -19.70 -16.87 1.79
N HIS A 552 -18.97 -17.75 2.47
CA HIS A 552 -19.21 -18.09 3.88
C HIS A 552 -18.96 -16.90 4.81
N ALA A 553 -17.88 -16.14 4.60
CA ALA A 553 -17.57 -14.95 5.38
C ALA A 553 -18.67 -13.88 5.24
N LEU A 554 -19.11 -13.62 4.01
CA LEU A 554 -20.18 -12.66 3.74
C LEU A 554 -21.52 -13.12 4.33
N SER A 555 -21.86 -14.40 4.18
CA SER A 555 -23.06 -14.99 4.76
C SER A 555 -23.11 -14.79 6.28
N TYR A 556 -22.01 -15.08 6.97
CA TYR A 556 -21.88 -14.84 8.40
C TYR A 556 -22.13 -13.37 8.77
N MET A 557 -21.50 -12.43 8.06
CA MET A 557 -21.68 -11.00 8.34
C MET A 557 -23.11 -10.51 8.10
N HIS A 558 -23.78 -11.01 7.06
CA HIS A 558 -25.12 -10.58 6.68
C HIS A 558 -26.23 -11.23 7.51
N HIS A 559 -26.02 -12.46 7.97
CA HIS A 559 -27.10 -13.29 8.52
C HIS A 559 -26.86 -13.80 9.94
N ASP A 560 -25.60 -13.96 10.36
CA ASP A 560 -25.25 -14.48 11.68
C ASP A 560 -24.86 -13.37 12.68
N CYS A 561 -24.38 -12.22 12.18
CA CYS A 561 -24.11 -11.04 13.00
C CYS A 561 -25.41 -10.27 13.33
N ASN A 562 -25.53 -9.82 14.58
CA ASN A 562 -26.64 -8.95 15.03
C ASN A 562 -26.09 -7.67 15.68
N PRO A 563 -26.30 -6.48 15.08
CA PRO A 563 -26.95 -6.27 13.78
C PRO A 563 -26.14 -6.82 12.60
N PRO A 564 -26.77 -7.09 11.44
CA PRO A 564 -26.06 -7.43 10.21
C PRO A 564 -24.98 -6.40 9.87
N ILE A 565 -23.86 -6.89 9.36
CA ILE A 565 -22.69 -6.09 8.99
C ILE A 565 -22.56 -6.13 7.47
N VAL A 566 -22.57 -4.95 6.84
CA VAL A 566 -22.31 -4.82 5.40
C VAL A 566 -20.88 -4.31 5.23
N HIS A 567 -20.06 -5.00 4.44
CA HIS A 567 -18.64 -4.71 4.28
C HIS A 567 -18.39 -3.49 3.39
N ARG A 568 -19.11 -3.38 2.26
CA ARG A 568 -19.12 -2.25 1.30
C ARG A 568 -17.87 -2.05 0.44
N ASP A 569 -16.85 -2.89 0.59
CA ASP A 569 -15.60 -2.82 -0.19
C ASP A 569 -15.02 -4.23 -0.44
N ILE A 570 -15.86 -5.13 -0.94
CA ILE A 570 -15.42 -6.48 -1.30
C ILE A 570 -14.78 -6.45 -2.69
N THR A 571 -13.50 -6.79 -2.76
CA THR A 571 -12.68 -6.79 -3.98
C THR A 571 -11.61 -7.88 -3.87
N SER A 572 -10.99 -8.27 -4.99
CA SER A 572 -9.89 -9.25 -4.98
C SER A 572 -8.65 -8.74 -4.23
N THR A 573 -8.48 -7.44 -4.03
CA THR A 573 -7.42 -6.86 -3.19
C THR A 573 -7.67 -7.09 -1.70
N ASN A 574 -8.95 -7.09 -1.29
CA ASN A 574 -9.38 -7.23 0.11
C ASN A 574 -9.67 -8.69 0.51
N ILE A 575 -9.55 -9.64 -0.42
CA ILE A 575 -9.51 -11.08 -0.14
C ILE A 575 -8.05 -11.52 0.00
N LEU A 576 -7.64 -11.85 1.21
CA LEU A 576 -6.28 -12.29 1.52
C LEU A 576 -6.17 -13.81 1.58
N LEU A 577 -4.98 -14.33 1.27
CA LEU A 577 -4.70 -15.77 1.18
C LEU A 577 -3.58 -16.18 2.15
N ASN A 578 -3.79 -17.26 2.89
CA ASN A 578 -2.74 -17.87 3.72
C ASN A 578 -1.86 -18.88 2.94
N SER A 579 -0.89 -19.51 3.60
CA SER A 579 -0.04 -20.55 3.02
C SER A 579 -0.79 -21.69 2.32
N GLU A 580 -1.96 -22.09 2.84
CA GLU A 580 -2.82 -23.14 2.28
C GLU A 580 -3.78 -22.65 1.17
N PHE A 581 -3.72 -21.38 0.78
CA PHE A 581 -4.67 -20.73 -0.15
C PHE A 581 -6.11 -20.65 0.39
N THR A 582 -6.27 -20.63 1.71
CA THR A 582 -7.56 -20.31 2.35
C THR A 582 -7.78 -18.80 2.27
N ALA A 583 -9.00 -18.40 1.93
CA ALA A 583 -9.41 -17.02 1.76
C ALA A 583 -9.96 -16.38 3.05
N PHE A 584 -9.55 -15.13 3.26
CA PHE A 584 -9.93 -14.30 4.40
C PHE A 584 -10.37 -12.92 3.90
N VAL A 585 -11.56 -12.48 4.30
CA VAL A 585 -12.05 -11.12 4.05
C VAL A 585 -11.32 -10.14 4.99
N SER A 586 -10.86 -9.02 4.45
CA SER A 586 -10.11 -7.98 5.16
C SER A 586 -10.57 -6.57 4.78
N ASP A 587 -10.05 -5.56 5.48
CA ASP A 587 -10.34 -4.13 5.32
C ASP A 587 -11.78 -3.69 5.67
N PHE A 588 -12.05 -3.60 6.97
CA PHE A 588 -13.37 -3.25 7.49
C PHE A 588 -13.57 -1.74 7.70
N GLY A 589 -12.67 -0.90 7.17
CA GLY A 589 -12.73 0.56 7.37
C GLY A 589 -14.01 1.22 6.89
N THR A 590 -14.66 0.66 5.87
CA THR A 590 -15.91 1.17 5.30
C THR A 590 -17.18 0.43 5.76
N ALA A 591 -17.02 -0.65 6.55
CA ALA A 591 -18.09 -1.54 6.96
C ALA A 591 -19.09 -0.87 7.92
N ARG A 592 -20.36 -1.24 7.89
CA ARG A 592 -21.39 -0.62 8.75
C ARG A 592 -22.36 -1.63 9.35
N MET A 593 -22.85 -1.32 10.54
CA MET A 593 -23.87 -2.08 11.26
C MET A 593 -25.26 -1.56 10.95
N PHE A 594 -26.19 -2.48 10.69
CA PHE A 594 -27.56 -2.12 10.32
C PHE A 594 -28.34 -1.40 11.45
N SER A 595 -27.99 -1.55 12.73
CA SER A 595 -28.71 -0.88 13.84
C SER A 595 -28.33 0.59 14.07
N GLU A 596 -27.23 1.09 13.52
CA GLU A 596 -26.93 2.54 13.53
C GLU A 596 -27.90 3.32 12.62
N CYS A 597 -28.76 2.60 11.88
CA CYS A 597 -29.86 3.15 11.09
C CYS A 597 -31.17 3.34 11.90
N LEU A 598 -31.27 2.85 13.15
CA LEU A 598 -32.53 2.96 13.93
C LEU A 598 -32.83 4.38 14.46
N PHE A 599 -31.87 5.29 14.41
CA PHE A 599 -32.10 6.73 14.65
C PHE A 599 -32.25 7.54 13.35
N CYS A 600 -32.26 6.88 12.18
CA CYS A 600 -32.72 7.45 10.93
C CYS A 600 -34.05 6.79 10.52
N ALA A 601 -35.04 6.90 11.40
CA ALA A 601 -36.41 6.55 11.09
C ALA A 601 -36.99 7.63 10.17
N GLU A 602 -36.83 7.45 8.85
CA GLU A 602 -37.90 7.58 7.84
C GLU A 602 -37.33 7.35 6.42
N LEU A 603 -37.59 6.15 5.90
CA LEU A 603 -37.40 5.77 4.49
C LEU A 603 -38.48 6.41 3.59
N ALA A 604 -38.13 6.70 2.32
CA ALA A 604 -38.91 6.43 1.09
C ALA A 604 -38.32 7.24 -0.10
N TYR A 605 -37.51 6.78 -1.06
CA TYR A 605 -37.50 5.55 -1.86
C TYR A 605 -36.10 5.33 -2.50
N THR A 606 -35.50 4.16 -2.23
CA THR A 606 -34.54 3.37 -3.06
C THR A 606 -33.12 3.89 -3.39
N MET A 607 -32.17 3.74 -2.46
CA MET A 607 -31.01 2.82 -2.57
C MET A 607 -30.32 2.76 -1.21
N VAL A 608 -30.90 1.98 -0.31
CA VAL A 608 -30.24 1.60 0.94
C VAL A 608 -29.03 0.75 0.57
N ALA A 609 -27.85 1.11 1.07
CA ALA A 609 -26.67 0.24 1.06
C ALA A 609 -27.04 -1.02 1.85
N THR A 610 -27.53 -2.02 1.13
CA THR A 610 -27.96 -3.32 1.65
C THR A 610 -26.83 -4.31 1.49
N GLU A 611 -26.95 -5.46 2.14
CA GLU A 611 -26.12 -6.64 1.92
C GLU A 611 -25.97 -7.01 0.43
N LYS A 612 -26.90 -6.55 -0.43
CA LYS A 612 -26.89 -6.75 -1.88
C LYS A 612 -25.74 -6.05 -2.62
N CYS A 613 -25.11 -5.05 -2.02
CA CYS A 613 -23.88 -4.45 -2.56
C CYS A 613 -22.73 -5.46 -2.47
N ASP A 614 -22.53 -6.05 -1.29
CA ASP A 614 -21.53 -7.10 -1.07
C ASP A 614 -21.79 -8.34 -1.94
N VAL A 615 -23.06 -8.69 -2.18
CA VAL A 615 -23.44 -9.78 -3.09
C VAL A 615 -22.95 -9.50 -4.51
N TYR A 616 -23.15 -8.29 -5.03
CA TYR A 616 -22.67 -7.92 -6.36
C TYR A 616 -21.15 -7.99 -6.44
N SER A 617 -20.48 -7.40 -5.45
CA SER A 617 -19.02 -7.43 -5.34
C SER A 617 -18.47 -8.86 -5.24
N PHE A 618 -19.15 -9.76 -4.54
CA PHE A 618 -18.84 -11.18 -4.54
C PHE A 618 -18.91 -11.79 -5.95
N GLY A 619 -19.94 -11.46 -6.73
CA GLY A 619 -20.08 -11.91 -8.12
C GLY A 619 -18.88 -11.50 -8.99
N MET A 620 -18.37 -10.27 -8.80
CA MET A 620 -17.16 -9.79 -9.48
C MET A 620 -15.93 -10.61 -9.10
N VAL A 621 -15.69 -10.77 -7.79
CA VAL A 621 -14.55 -11.54 -7.27
C VAL A 621 -14.60 -13.00 -7.72
N ALA A 622 -15.80 -13.61 -7.71
CA ALA A 622 -15.98 -15.00 -8.14
C ALA A 622 -15.67 -15.18 -9.63
N LEU A 623 -16.12 -14.26 -10.50
CA LEU A 623 -15.76 -14.28 -11.93
C LEU A 623 -14.26 -14.04 -12.13
N GLU A 624 -13.69 -13.04 -11.48
CA GLU A 624 -12.26 -12.74 -11.56
C GLU A 624 -11.41 -13.95 -11.16
N THR A 625 -11.83 -14.66 -10.11
CA THR A 625 -11.17 -15.88 -9.61
C THR A 625 -11.16 -16.99 -10.66
N ILE A 626 -12.26 -17.25 -11.37
CA ILE A 626 -12.31 -18.32 -12.39
C ILE A 626 -11.75 -17.90 -13.75
N MET A 627 -11.76 -16.60 -14.06
CA MET A 627 -11.25 -16.03 -15.30
C MET A 627 -9.74 -15.75 -15.26
N GLY A 628 -9.17 -15.57 -14.06
CA GLY A 628 -7.78 -15.17 -13.91
C GLY A 628 -7.48 -13.71 -14.22
N ARG A 629 -8.50 -12.94 -14.58
CA ARG A 629 -8.42 -11.54 -15.00
C ARG A 629 -9.72 -10.84 -14.65
N HIS A 630 -9.67 -9.51 -14.52
CA HIS A 630 -10.83 -8.72 -14.12
C HIS A 630 -11.97 -8.81 -15.16
N PRO A 631 -13.23 -9.06 -14.76
CA PRO A 631 -14.34 -9.35 -15.69
C PRO A 631 -14.90 -8.13 -16.45
N LYS A 632 -14.21 -6.97 -16.42
CA LYS A 632 -14.69 -5.68 -16.99
C LYS A 632 -14.94 -5.78 -18.50
N GLU A 633 -14.04 -6.42 -19.24
CA GLU A 633 -14.18 -6.61 -20.69
C GLU A 633 -15.35 -7.55 -21.01
N LEU A 634 -15.45 -8.66 -20.29
CA LEU A 634 -16.53 -9.64 -20.45
C LEU A 634 -17.91 -9.02 -20.21
N LEU A 635 -18.07 -8.28 -19.11
CA LEU A 635 -19.35 -7.62 -18.80
C LEU A 635 -19.70 -6.54 -19.81
N SER A 636 -18.70 -5.89 -20.42
CA SER A 636 -18.93 -4.90 -21.49
C SER A 636 -19.39 -5.57 -22.79
N LEU A 637 -18.84 -6.75 -23.12
CA LEU A 637 -19.27 -7.57 -24.26
C LEU A 637 -20.69 -8.11 -24.06
N LEU A 638 -21.02 -8.60 -22.85
CA LEU A 638 -22.33 -9.13 -22.50
C LEU A 638 -23.46 -8.08 -22.49
N ALA A 639 -23.12 -6.79 -22.39
CA ALA A 639 -24.05 -5.67 -22.50
C ALA A 639 -24.37 -5.28 -23.96
N SER A 640 -23.61 -5.80 -24.92
CA SER A 640 -23.83 -5.59 -26.36
C SER A 640 -24.61 -6.75 -26.99
N THR A 641 -25.35 -6.51 -28.07
CA THR A 641 -26.24 -7.49 -28.75
C THR A 641 -25.49 -8.68 -29.38
N SER A 642 -24.17 -8.75 -29.32
CA SER A 642 -23.32 -9.83 -29.85
C SER A 642 -23.01 -10.96 -28.85
N ALA A 643 -23.59 -10.92 -27.65
CA ALA A 643 -23.29 -11.85 -26.55
C ALA A 643 -23.71 -13.34 -26.77
N GLN A 644 -24.45 -13.66 -27.83
CA GLN A 644 -25.11 -14.96 -28.00
C GLN A 644 -24.15 -16.14 -28.26
N ASN A 645 -22.87 -15.91 -28.54
CA ASN A 645 -21.93 -16.95 -28.97
C ASN A 645 -20.70 -17.16 -28.06
N ILE A 646 -20.66 -16.57 -26.85
CA ILE A 646 -19.51 -16.76 -25.94
C ILE A 646 -19.71 -18.03 -25.11
N MET A 647 -18.77 -18.98 -25.21
CA MET A 647 -18.78 -20.21 -24.42
C MET A 647 -18.06 -20.02 -23.09
N LEU A 648 -18.49 -20.72 -22.04
CA LEU A 648 -17.86 -20.65 -20.72
C LEU A 648 -16.37 -21.01 -20.78
N ASN A 649 -16.00 -21.98 -21.63
CA ASN A 649 -14.62 -22.41 -21.78
C ASN A 649 -13.68 -21.30 -22.29
N ASP A 650 -14.19 -20.34 -23.09
CA ASP A 650 -13.41 -19.24 -23.64
C ASP A 650 -13.16 -18.11 -22.61
N VAL A 651 -13.85 -18.21 -21.47
CA VAL A 651 -13.86 -17.23 -20.39
C VAL A 651 -12.95 -17.67 -19.25
N LEU A 652 -12.82 -18.98 -19.04
CA LEU A 652 -11.95 -19.58 -18.03
C LEU A 652 -10.50 -19.14 -18.22
N ASP A 653 -9.76 -19.11 -17.12
CA ASP A 653 -8.35 -18.72 -17.12
C ASP A 653 -7.55 -19.59 -18.12
N PRO A 654 -7.00 -18.99 -19.20
CA PRO A 654 -6.31 -19.74 -20.25
C PRO A 654 -4.98 -20.35 -19.77
N ARG A 655 -4.48 -19.93 -18.60
CA ARG A 655 -3.28 -20.51 -17.98
C ARG A 655 -3.53 -21.90 -17.39
N LEU A 656 -4.79 -22.28 -17.18
CA LEU A 656 -5.18 -23.59 -16.68
C LEU A 656 -5.79 -24.43 -17.79
N LEU A 657 -5.48 -25.72 -17.82
CA LEU A 657 -6.22 -26.65 -18.65
C LEU A 657 -7.69 -26.73 -18.17
N PRO A 658 -8.67 -26.84 -19.09
CA PRO A 658 -10.06 -27.03 -18.72
C PRO A 658 -10.23 -28.21 -17.74
N PRO A 659 -11.13 -28.11 -16.74
CA PRO A 659 -11.28 -29.13 -15.72
C PRO A 659 -11.74 -30.46 -16.34
N VAL A 660 -10.89 -31.49 -16.23
CA VAL A 660 -11.16 -32.83 -16.77
C VAL A 660 -12.08 -33.63 -15.85
N ASP A 661 -12.00 -33.39 -14.53
CA ASP A 661 -12.91 -34.01 -13.56
C ASP A 661 -14.33 -33.43 -13.71
N PRO A 662 -15.34 -34.24 -14.07
CA PRO A 662 -16.72 -33.79 -14.23
C PRO A 662 -17.32 -33.12 -12.99
N LEU A 663 -16.84 -33.45 -11.79
CA LEU A 663 -17.27 -32.83 -10.55
C LEU A 663 -16.70 -31.42 -10.40
N VAL A 664 -15.41 -31.24 -10.72
CA VAL A 664 -14.75 -29.93 -10.71
C VAL A 664 -15.34 -29.03 -11.80
N ALA A 665 -15.55 -29.58 -13.00
CA ALA A 665 -16.22 -28.88 -14.10
C ALA A 665 -17.63 -28.41 -13.71
N GLY A 666 -18.43 -29.29 -13.08
CA GLY A 666 -19.75 -28.92 -12.56
C GLY A 666 -19.71 -27.83 -11.49
N ASN A 667 -18.70 -27.84 -10.62
CA ASN A 667 -18.52 -26.78 -9.61
C ASN A 667 -18.07 -25.45 -10.23
N VAL A 668 -17.27 -25.46 -11.30
CA VAL A 668 -16.91 -24.24 -12.06
C VAL A 668 -18.15 -23.64 -12.71
N VAL A 669 -18.99 -24.46 -13.33
CA VAL A 669 -20.29 -24.05 -13.87
C VAL A 669 -21.19 -23.44 -12.79
N LEU A 670 -21.27 -24.07 -11.61
CA LEU A 670 -22.05 -23.57 -10.49
C LEU A 670 -21.56 -22.19 -10.00
N VAL A 671 -20.25 -22.03 -9.82
CA VAL A 671 -19.67 -20.76 -9.38
C VAL A 671 -19.92 -19.68 -10.42
N ALA A 672 -19.76 -19.98 -11.71
CA ALA A 672 -20.06 -19.04 -12.79
C ALA A 672 -21.54 -18.62 -12.78
N ALA A 673 -22.47 -19.57 -12.68
CA ALA A 673 -23.91 -19.30 -12.63
C ALA A 673 -24.29 -18.43 -11.40
N LEU A 674 -23.78 -18.79 -10.22
CA LEU A 674 -24.01 -18.01 -9.00
C LEU A 674 -23.39 -16.60 -9.10
N ALA A 675 -22.22 -16.48 -9.71
CA ALA A 675 -21.57 -15.19 -9.93
C ALA A 675 -22.42 -14.29 -10.86
N PHE A 676 -22.92 -14.80 -11.97
CA PHE A 676 -23.83 -14.04 -12.85
C PHE A 676 -25.15 -13.68 -12.16
N ALA A 677 -25.73 -14.57 -11.36
CA ALA A 677 -26.93 -14.26 -10.56
C ALA A 677 -26.66 -13.13 -9.54
N CYS A 678 -25.46 -13.10 -8.94
CA CYS A 678 -25.03 -12.03 -8.05
C CYS A 678 -24.84 -10.68 -8.77
N LEU A 679 -24.48 -10.71 -10.05
CA LEU A 679 -24.26 -9.53 -10.89
C LEU A 679 -25.53 -8.95 -11.53
N HIS A 680 -26.71 -9.43 -11.12
CA HIS A 680 -27.99 -8.92 -11.63
C HIS A 680 -28.12 -7.41 -11.39
N SER A 681 -28.61 -6.67 -12.40
CA SER A 681 -28.73 -5.21 -12.37
C SER A 681 -29.66 -4.73 -11.23
N GLU A 682 -30.81 -5.39 -11.09
CA GLU A 682 -31.76 -5.15 -9.99
C GLU A 682 -31.29 -5.81 -8.68
N PRO A 683 -31.04 -5.06 -7.58
CA PRO A 683 -30.55 -5.60 -6.31
C PRO A 683 -31.47 -6.64 -5.66
N ARG A 684 -32.80 -6.49 -5.83
CA ARG A 684 -33.79 -7.41 -5.26
C ARG A 684 -33.74 -8.80 -5.88
N SER A 685 -33.31 -8.90 -7.14
CA SER A 685 -33.20 -10.15 -7.87
C SER A 685 -31.88 -10.89 -7.59
N ARG A 686 -30.91 -10.23 -6.94
CA ARG A 686 -29.67 -10.89 -6.51
C ARG A 686 -29.98 -11.87 -5.38
N PRO A 687 -29.34 -13.05 -5.33
CA PRO A 687 -29.49 -13.98 -4.21
C PRO A 687 -29.00 -13.37 -2.89
N THR A 688 -29.26 -14.03 -1.77
CA THR A 688 -28.61 -13.69 -0.49
C THR A 688 -27.29 -14.45 -0.37
N MET A 689 -26.34 -13.95 0.42
CA MET A 689 -25.09 -14.69 0.66
C MET A 689 -25.34 -15.98 1.45
N LEU A 690 -26.42 -16.07 2.22
CA LEU A 690 -26.89 -17.35 2.79
C LEU A 690 -27.25 -18.36 1.69
N HIS A 691 -28.00 -17.95 0.67
CA HIS A 691 -28.35 -18.83 -0.43
C HIS A 691 -27.12 -19.27 -1.23
N VAL A 692 -26.23 -18.32 -1.56
CA VAL A 692 -24.99 -18.58 -2.30
C VAL A 692 -24.08 -19.54 -1.51
N SER A 693 -23.85 -19.27 -0.21
CA SER A 693 -23.01 -20.13 0.64
C SER A 693 -23.57 -21.54 0.77
N GLN A 694 -24.88 -21.70 0.98
CA GLN A 694 -25.54 -23.01 1.04
C GLN A 694 -25.39 -23.79 -0.27
N LYS A 695 -25.55 -23.13 -1.42
CA LYS A 695 -25.37 -23.74 -2.74
C LYS A 695 -23.91 -24.09 -3.02
N LEU A 696 -22.93 -23.48 -2.37
CA LEU A 696 -21.51 -23.85 -2.52
C LEU A 696 -21.05 -24.96 -1.57
N LEU A 697 -21.91 -25.43 -0.66
CA LEU A 697 -21.60 -26.58 0.21
C LEU A 697 -21.59 -27.90 -0.57
N PRO A 698 -20.62 -28.79 -0.34
CA PRO A 698 -20.59 -30.11 -0.97
C PRO A 698 -21.84 -30.90 -0.54
N HIS A 699 -22.65 -31.33 -1.51
CA HIS A 699 -23.77 -32.24 -1.26
C HIS A 699 -23.35 -33.66 -1.62
N ARG A 700 -23.68 -34.63 -0.76
CA ARG A 700 -23.39 -36.06 -0.99
C ARG A 700 -24.03 -36.63 -2.27
N ASN A 701 -25.00 -35.92 -2.87
CA ASN A 701 -25.74 -36.34 -4.06
C ASN A 701 -25.48 -35.48 -5.31
N ARG A 702 -24.44 -34.62 -5.34
CA ARG A 702 -24.14 -33.82 -6.55
C ARG A 702 -23.86 -34.73 -7.74
N ARG A 703 -24.70 -34.63 -8.78
CA ARG A 703 -24.51 -35.37 -10.02
C ARG A 703 -23.30 -34.78 -10.79
N PRO A 704 -22.43 -35.62 -11.37
CA PRO A 704 -21.40 -35.17 -12.30
C PRO A 704 -22.00 -34.37 -13.45
N LEU A 705 -21.28 -33.38 -13.98
CA LEU A 705 -21.75 -32.59 -15.13
C LEU A 705 -22.06 -33.52 -16.31
N ALA A 706 -23.32 -33.55 -16.75
CA ALA A 706 -23.79 -34.43 -17.82
C ALA A 706 -23.44 -33.91 -19.23
N THR A 707 -23.16 -32.61 -19.35
CA THR A 707 -22.83 -31.91 -20.59
C THR A 707 -21.34 -31.54 -20.64
N LEU A 708 -20.77 -31.45 -21.84
CA LEU A 708 -19.37 -31.04 -21.99
C LEU A 708 -19.23 -29.55 -21.71
N LEU A 709 -18.21 -29.14 -20.96
CA LEU A 709 -18.00 -27.75 -20.55
C LEU A 709 -17.87 -26.78 -21.75
N HIS A 710 -17.39 -27.27 -22.90
CA HIS A 710 -17.30 -26.52 -24.15
C HIS A 710 -18.65 -26.29 -24.86
N SER A 711 -19.75 -26.84 -24.36
CA SER A 711 -21.10 -26.70 -24.92
C SER A 711 -21.99 -25.72 -24.15
N ILE A 712 -21.49 -25.15 -23.05
CA ILE A 712 -22.25 -24.23 -22.19
C ILE A 712 -21.98 -22.79 -22.62
N SER A 713 -23.01 -22.10 -23.07
CA SER A 713 -22.95 -20.67 -23.39
C SER A 713 -23.16 -19.80 -22.15
N LEU A 714 -22.60 -18.57 -22.16
CA LEU A 714 -22.85 -17.60 -21.09
C LEU A 714 -24.31 -17.13 -21.04
N CYS A 715 -25.01 -17.13 -22.17
CA CYS A 715 -26.43 -16.81 -22.23
C CYS A 715 -27.29 -17.85 -21.49
N GLU A 716 -26.98 -19.13 -21.63
CA GLU A 716 -27.63 -20.20 -20.87
C GLU A 716 -27.40 -20.01 -19.36
N LEU A 717 -26.16 -19.75 -18.93
CA LEU A 717 -25.83 -19.52 -17.52
C LEU A 717 -26.55 -18.30 -16.91
N ARG A 718 -26.82 -17.27 -17.71
CA ARG A 718 -27.48 -16.03 -17.26
C ARG A 718 -29.00 -16.17 -17.17
N ASN A 719 -29.60 -16.97 -18.04
CA ASN A 719 -31.05 -17.13 -18.14
C ASN A 719 -31.59 -18.29 -17.30
N GLN A 720 -30.73 -19.20 -16.84
CA GLN A 720 -31.15 -20.36 -16.07
C GLN A 720 -31.31 -20.02 -14.59
N GLU A 721 -32.56 -20.02 -14.13
CA GLU A 721 -32.87 -20.22 -12.71
C GLU A 721 -32.42 -21.64 -12.31
N MET A 722 -31.18 -21.80 -11.86
CA MET A 722 -30.67 -22.86 -10.97
C MET A 722 -31.00 -24.35 -11.27
N ASP A 723 -31.43 -24.73 -12.48
CA ASP A 723 -31.87 -26.10 -12.80
C ASP A 723 -30.75 -27.05 -13.27
N PHE A 724 -29.51 -26.58 -13.47
CA PHE A 724 -28.43 -27.44 -13.98
C PHE A 724 -27.77 -28.34 -12.94
N ILE A 725 -28.14 -28.18 -11.66
CA ILE A 725 -27.52 -28.93 -10.55
C ILE A 725 -28.61 -29.30 -9.52
N GLN A 726 -29.36 -30.35 -9.85
CA GLN A 726 -30.08 -31.19 -8.87
C GLN A 726 -29.30 -32.47 -8.58
#